data_AF-A0A4W3ILY6-F1
#
_entry.id   AF-A0A4W3ILY6-F1
#
_cell.length_a   1.000
_cell.length_b   1.000
_cell.length_c   1.000
_cell.angle_alpha   90.00
_cell.angle_beta   90.00
_cell.angle_gamma   90.00
#
_symmetry.space_group_name_H-M   'P 1'
#
loop_
_entity.id
_entity.type
_entity.pdbx_description
1 polymer ?
#
loop_
_entity_poly.entity_id
_entity_poly.type
_entity_poly.pdbx_seq_one_letter_code
_entity_poly.pdbx_strand_id
1 'polypeptide(L)'
;CLPAVSRNSVVSRLADRLQKMLIDERMRCEHHKTNYQTLKAEHTRLQSEYTKAQQELKRQLVDKQSTQEKFQLLLTELRGELLDKTRELEELKIQALTPQKLELLKAHIQQELEAPMRERFKKQDEEVEKFRTEYNKLRYEYTFLKSEFEHQKEEHVRLLDEKKIRYEAEVVRLEKDKEVLHNQLMCVDSSIDKKRVEILLREKAQLHQKIKSLEAELVQLQSERENSGLQAESVQRIQVRQLFETQAAVKSLEAEKQSIKLQMERLEKEMQLVLEQNNLLISKLHKTEREVNSLSSKVKEDKHSHKLEVANLKLEGARTKGEIERERDNMQSEVDGLQSDIDILKASIERHKELLTEKEREVIRKVQAAKEEDFQKLTVIQDEKLELENKVADLERLKAEQDITWHAEKDQLEDKVRVVHLAEEAAKREIQTLRLEARCLKHSDQIYELQVQVNTLSQSEHDLLETNQKLREMLDILKEEARSVRSQAEKAQQEAERLIDDKRIEMLEEKHKLQQRIAELEEKYCQAKDRLQRAAMAQKKRKTLNESKQKRLQEKIQLLEAKKEQLEIEKCTVKQSVSYDDHSRLQKRLKDLQRRHNEFRRLILGAHFPSSTLSNSINFLPPSFVQGAETFLNVQEEQHQCELSVLRKRLEELETNQKQHSKMLSAKKCNASKVMDVN
;
A
#
# COMPACT_ATOMS: atom_id res chain seq x y z
N CYS A 1 -137.89 -16.46 -56.70
CA CYS A 1 -137.92 -16.65 -55.23
C CYS A 1 -136.55 -16.37 -54.65
N LEU A 2 -136.44 -15.65 -53.53
CA LEU A 2 -135.17 -15.38 -52.85
C LEU A 2 -135.01 -16.33 -51.65
N PRO A 3 -133.88 -17.03 -51.47
CA PRO A 3 -133.60 -17.79 -50.26
C PRO A 3 -133.22 -16.85 -49.10
N ALA A 4 -133.84 -17.01 -47.94
CA ALA A 4 -133.47 -16.26 -46.75
C ALA A 4 -132.15 -16.78 -46.17
N VAL A 5 -131.10 -15.96 -46.19
CA VAL A 5 -129.79 -16.32 -45.59
C VAL A 5 -129.92 -16.35 -44.06
N SER A 6 -129.77 -17.53 -43.47
CA SER A 6 -129.86 -17.72 -42.01
C SER A 6 -128.75 -16.96 -41.28
N ARG A 7 -129.13 -15.90 -40.54
CA ARG A 7 -128.21 -15.08 -39.74
C ARG A 7 -127.37 -15.90 -38.76
N ASN A 8 -127.92 -16.98 -38.21
CA ASN A 8 -127.22 -17.86 -37.26
C ASN A 8 -125.98 -18.53 -37.88
N SER A 9 -126.01 -18.83 -39.19
CA SER A 9 -124.86 -19.42 -39.90
C SER A 9 -123.69 -18.45 -40.09
N VAL A 10 -123.94 -17.15 -40.02
CA VAL A 10 -122.90 -16.11 -40.11
C VAL A 10 -122.26 -15.88 -38.74
N VAL A 11 -123.06 -15.90 -37.67
CA VAL A 11 -122.59 -15.73 -36.29
C VAL A 11 -121.64 -16.88 -35.87
N SER A 12 -121.98 -18.14 -36.17
CA SER A 12 -121.09 -19.28 -35.87
C SER A 12 -119.74 -19.14 -36.60
N ARG A 13 -119.73 -18.87 -37.92
CA ARG A 13 -118.48 -18.70 -38.68
C ARG A 13 -117.62 -17.52 -38.19
N LEU A 14 -118.25 -16.48 -37.63
CA LEU A 14 -117.53 -15.37 -36.99
C LEU A 14 -116.95 -15.77 -35.63
N ALA A 15 -117.67 -16.56 -34.84
CA ALA A 15 -117.17 -17.13 -33.58
C ALA A 15 -115.99 -18.08 -33.83
N ASP A 16 -116.10 -19.01 -34.79
CA ASP A 16 -115.00 -19.92 -35.18
C ASP A 16 -113.76 -19.15 -35.65
N ARG A 17 -113.96 -18.07 -36.42
CA ARG A 17 -112.88 -17.21 -36.90
C ARG A 17 -112.24 -16.40 -35.76
N LEU A 18 -113.01 -15.91 -34.79
CA LEU A 18 -112.51 -15.25 -33.57
C LEU A 18 -111.74 -16.23 -32.69
N GLN A 19 -112.27 -17.43 -32.46
CA GLN A 19 -111.60 -18.48 -31.69
C GLN A 19 -110.28 -18.89 -32.36
N LYS A 20 -110.26 -19.05 -33.70
CA LYS A 20 -109.02 -19.28 -34.43
C LYS A 20 -108.03 -18.12 -34.27
N MET A 21 -108.45 -16.87 -34.44
CA MET A 21 -107.57 -15.72 -34.24
C MET A 21 -106.99 -15.66 -32.81
N LEU A 22 -107.79 -16.00 -31.79
CA LEU A 22 -107.32 -16.09 -30.40
C LEU A 22 -106.33 -17.24 -30.17
N ILE A 23 -106.46 -18.37 -30.87
CA ILE A 23 -105.49 -19.46 -30.85
C ILE A 23 -104.21 -19.05 -31.58
N ASP A 24 -104.31 -18.49 -32.78
CA ASP A 24 -103.18 -18.01 -33.57
C ASP A 24 -102.41 -16.88 -32.85
N GLU A 25 -103.09 -16.05 -32.06
CA GLU A 25 -102.49 -15.01 -31.21
C GLU A 25 -101.83 -15.60 -29.96
N ARG A 26 -102.48 -16.56 -29.27
CA ARG A 26 -101.85 -17.29 -28.15
C ARG A 26 -100.58 -18.02 -28.58
N MET A 27 -100.60 -18.66 -29.75
CA MET A 27 -99.43 -19.32 -30.33
C MET A 27 -98.32 -18.32 -30.67
N ARG A 28 -98.65 -17.12 -31.17
CA ARG A 28 -97.66 -16.05 -31.36
C ARG A 28 -97.11 -15.52 -30.03
N CYS A 29 -97.94 -15.31 -29.02
CA CYS A 29 -97.50 -14.90 -27.68
C CYS A 29 -96.55 -15.93 -27.04
N GLU A 30 -96.88 -17.22 -27.08
CA GLU A 30 -95.99 -18.27 -26.58
C GLU A 30 -94.70 -18.37 -27.43
N HIS A 31 -94.77 -18.25 -28.76
CA HIS A 31 -93.57 -18.22 -29.60
C HIS A 31 -92.67 -17.02 -29.30
N HIS A 32 -93.21 -15.82 -29.11
CA HIS A 32 -92.44 -14.64 -28.69
C HIS A 32 -91.81 -14.82 -27.30
N LYS A 33 -92.54 -15.46 -26.36
CA LYS A 33 -92.06 -15.81 -25.02
C LYS A 33 -90.93 -16.85 -25.07
N THR A 34 -91.03 -17.90 -25.89
CA THR A 34 -89.94 -18.86 -26.13
C THR A 34 -88.74 -18.16 -26.75
N ASN A 35 -88.93 -17.37 -27.81
CA ASN A 35 -87.83 -16.64 -28.46
C ASN A 35 -87.14 -15.67 -27.49
N TYR A 36 -87.89 -15.00 -26.60
CA TYR A 36 -87.32 -14.15 -25.55
C TYR A 36 -86.55 -14.97 -24.50
N GLN A 37 -87.05 -16.16 -24.11
CA GLN A 37 -86.33 -17.06 -23.20
C GLN A 37 -85.02 -17.58 -23.82
N THR A 38 -85.04 -17.99 -25.10
CA THR A 38 -83.84 -18.38 -25.86
C THR A 38 -82.85 -17.22 -25.99
N LEU A 39 -83.31 -16.03 -26.37
CA LEU A 39 -82.46 -14.84 -26.49
C LEU A 39 -81.86 -14.43 -25.15
N LYS A 40 -82.62 -14.53 -24.05
CA LYS A 40 -82.11 -14.30 -22.69
C LYS A 40 -81.05 -15.35 -22.30
N ALA A 41 -81.28 -16.62 -22.61
CA ALA A 41 -80.30 -17.68 -22.35
C ALA A 41 -79.00 -17.46 -23.13
N GLU A 42 -79.07 -17.16 -24.42
CA GLU A 42 -77.90 -16.86 -25.27
C GLU A 42 -77.19 -15.58 -24.82
N HIS A 43 -77.91 -14.52 -24.45
CA HIS A 43 -77.30 -13.33 -23.84
C HIS A 43 -76.55 -13.68 -22.54
N THR A 44 -77.15 -14.47 -21.64
CA THR A 44 -76.47 -14.94 -20.42
C THR A 44 -75.25 -15.80 -20.74
N ARG A 45 -75.31 -16.65 -21.77
CA ARG A 45 -74.20 -17.48 -22.25
C ARG A 45 -73.04 -16.61 -22.74
N LEU A 46 -73.32 -15.70 -23.68
CA LEU A 46 -72.37 -14.72 -24.24
C LEU A 46 -71.77 -13.81 -23.17
N GLN A 47 -72.57 -13.35 -22.21
CA GLN A 47 -72.08 -12.55 -21.08
C GLN A 47 -71.12 -13.35 -20.18
N SER A 48 -71.38 -14.65 -19.98
CA SER A 48 -70.46 -15.53 -19.26
C SER A 48 -69.17 -15.82 -20.06
N GLU A 49 -69.27 -16.00 -21.38
CA GLU A 49 -68.13 -16.21 -22.29
C GLU A 49 -67.24 -14.96 -22.36
N TYR A 50 -67.84 -13.77 -22.50
CA TYR A 50 -67.15 -12.48 -22.43
C TYR A 50 -66.44 -12.28 -21.09
N THR A 51 -67.11 -12.60 -19.97
CA THR A 51 -66.51 -12.48 -18.62
C THR A 51 -65.32 -13.42 -18.45
N LYS A 52 -65.42 -14.68 -18.93
CA LYS A 52 -64.30 -15.63 -18.94
C LYS A 52 -63.14 -15.15 -19.81
N ALA A 53 -63.41 -14.67 -21.02
CA ALA A 53 -62.39 -14.13 -21.92
C ALA A 53 -61.69 -12.90 -21.31
N GLN A 54 -62.42 -12.03 -20.61
CA GLN A 54 -61.86 -10.87 -19.91
C GLN A 54 -60.99 -11.29 -18.70
N GLN A 55 -61.35 -12.35 -17.99
CA GLN A 55 -60.55 -12.92 -16.91
C GLN A 55 -59.27 -13.60 -17.43
N GLU A 56 -59.38 -14.38 -18.50
CA GLU A 56 -58.25 -15.03 -19.18
C GLU A 56 -57.25 -13.99 -19.70
N LEU A 57 -57.72 -12.93 -20.38
CA LEU A 57 -56.88 -11.83 -20.84
C LEU A 57 -56.17 -11.11 -19.67
N LYS A 58 -56.84 -10.91 -18.54
CA LYS A 58 -56.22 -10.35 -17.33
C LYS A 58 -55.12 -11.28 -16.78
N ARG A 59 -55.34 -12.60 -16.75
CA ARG A 59 -54.30 -13.54 -16.30
C ARG A 59 -53.10 -13.50 -17.25
N GLN A 60 -53.32 -13.57 -18.57
CA GLN A 60 -52.24 -13.52 -19.56
C GLN A 60 -51.43 -12.22 -19.51
N LEU A 61 -52.05 -11.08 -19.17
CA LEU A 61 -51.33 -9.82 -18.96
C LEU A 61 -50.44 -9.86 -17.70
N VAL A 62 -50.92 -10.45 -16.60
CA VAL A 62 -50.12 -10.65 -15.38
C VAL A 62 -49.01 -11.66 -15.59
N ASP A 63 -49.28 -12.78 -16.27
CA ASP A 63 -48.30 -13.81 -16.63
C ASP A 63 -47.18 -13.22 -17.52
N LYS A 64 -47.55 -12.36 -18.49
CA LYS A 64 -46.61 -11.61 -19.34
C LYS A 64 -45.80 -10.59 -18.54
N GLN A 65 -46.40 -9.88 -17.58
CA GLN A 65 -45.69 -8.94 -16.74
C GLN A 65 -44.68 -9.67 -15.83
N SER A 66 -45.10 -10.74 -15.14
CA SER A 66 -44.22 -11.51 -14.27
C SER A 66 -43.04 -12.15 -15.02
N THR A 67 -43.26 -12.61 -16.26
CA THR A 67 -42.16 -13.12 -17.11
C THR A 67 -41.23 -12.00 -17.58
N GLN A 68 -41.74 -10.81 -17.92
CA GLN A 68 -40.91 -9.64 -18.22
C GLN A 68 -40.08 -9.18 -17.01
N GLU A 69 -40.65 -9.17 -15.80
CA GLU A 69 -39.95 -8.83 -14.56
C GLU A 69 -38.82 -9.83 -14.25
N LYS A 70 -39.07 -11.13 -14.43
CA LYS A 70 -38.03 -12.19 -14.30
C LYS A 70 -36.88 -12.01 -15.30
N PHE A 71 -37.17 -11.67 -16.55
CA PHE A 71 -36.12 -11.36 -17.54
C PHE A 71 -35.36 -10.07 -17.21
N GLN A 72 -36.00 -9.05 -16.62
CA GLN A 72 -35.30 -7.86 -16.14
C GLN A 72 -34.37 -8.16 -14.97
N LEU A 73 -34.80 -9.00 -14.01
CA LEU A 73 -33.97 -9.43 -12.89
C LEU A 73 -32.72 -10.17 -13.38
N LEU A 74 -32.87 -11.18 -14.24
CA LEU A 74 -31.76 -11.92 -14.83
C LEU A 74 -30.80 -11.02 -15.63
N LEU A 75 -31.33 -10.01 -16.33
CA LEU A 75 -30.50 -9.01 -17.01
C LEU A 75 -29.77 -8.07 -16.05
N THR A 76 -30.26 -7.84 -14.83
CA THR A 76 -29.50 -7.11 -13.80
C THR A 76 -28.46 -7.98 -13.11
N GLU A 77 -28.74 -9.26 -12.86
CA GLU A 77 -27.80 -10.23 -12.28
C GLU A 77 -26.58 -10.42 -13.20
N LEU A 78 -26.80 -10.75 -14.48
CA LEU A 78 -25.73 -10.92 -15.47
C LEU A 78 -24.89 -9.64 -15.71
N ARG A 79 -25.47 -8.45 -15.48
CA ARG A 79 -24.73 -7.18 -15.51
C ARG A 79 -23.88 -6.98 -14.26
N GLY A 80 -24.35 -7.43 -13.09
CA GLY A 80 -23.57 -7.48 -11.86
C GLY A 80 -22.36 -8.40 -12.01
N GLU A 81 -22.58 -9.66 -12.41
CA GLU A 81 -21.53 -10.64 -12.64
C GLU A 81 -20.46 -10.14 -13.64
N LEU A 82 -20.88 -9.49 -14.73
CA LEU A 82 -19.95 -8.91 -15.72
C LEU A 82 -19.10 -7.78 -15.12
N LEU A 83 -19.67 -6.93 -14.26
CA LEU A 83 -18.92 -5.88 -13.56
C LEU A 83 -17.94 -6.47 -12.55
N ASP A 84 -18.34 -7.49 -11.78
CA ASP A 84 -17.47 -8.13 -10.81
C ASP A 84 -16.33 -8.92 -11.47
N LYS A 85 -16.60 -9.64 -12.58
CA LYS A 85 -15.55 -10.26 -13.39
C LYS A 85 -14.62 -9.24 -14.06
N THR A 86 -15.11 -8.03 -14.34
CA THR A 86 -14.26 -6.92 -14.82
C THR A 86 -13.36 -6.40 -13.70
N ARG A 87 -13.88 -6.22 -12.49
CA ARG A 87 -13.10 -5.84 -11.29
C ARG A 87 -12.02 -6.86 -10.97
N GLU A 88 -12.35 -8.16 -10.92
CA GLU A 88 -11.39 -9.25 -10.74
C GLU A 88 -10.25 -9.21 -11.78
N LEU A 89 -10.57 -8.96 -13.06
CA LEU A 89 -9.57 -8.82 -14.12
C LEU A 89 -8.69 -7.57 -13.98
N GLU A 90 -9.21 -6.48 -13.42
CA GLU A 90 -8.42 -5.27 -13.14
C GLU A 90 -7.51 -5.46 -11.91
N GLU A 91 -8.01 -6.08 -10.85
CA GLU A 91 -7.20 -6.46 -9.68
C GLU A 91 -6.08 -7.42 -10.07
N LEU A 92 -6.35 -8.44 -10.88
CA LEU A 92 -5.33 -9.38 -11.37
C LEU A 92 -4.28 -8.68 -12.25
N LYS A 93 -4.67 -7.71 -13.10
CA LYS A 93 -3.71 -6.86 -13.85
C LYS A 93 -2.85 -5.99 -12.93
N ILE A 94 -3.41 -5.49 -11.83
CA ILE A 94 -2.69 -4.70 -10.82
C ILE A 94 -1.75 -5.58 -9.99
N GLN A 95 -2.13 -6.82 -9.68
CA GLN A 95 -1.26 -7.76 -8.95
C GLN A 95 -0.12 -8.29 -9.82
N ALA A 96 -0.36 -8.53 -11.12
CA ALA A 96 0.63 -9.04 -12.06
C ALA A 96 1.95 -8.23 -12.07
N LEU A 97 3.06 -8.92 -12.37
CA LEU A 97 4.39 -8.31 -12.49
C LEU A 97 4.50 -7.56 -13.82
N THR A 98 4.06 -6.31 -13.85
CA THR A 98 4.15 -5.46 -15.05
C THR A 98 5.61 -5.20 -15.45
N PRO A 99 5.90 -4.90 -16.73
CA PRO A 99 7.25 -4.56 -17.17
C PRO A 99 7.89 -3.43 -16.36
N GLN A 100 7.12 -2.42 -15.95
CA GLN A 100 7.61 -1.31 -15.14
C GLN A 100 8.00 -1.75 -13.72
N LYS A 101 7.25 -2.67 -13.10
CA LYS A 101 7.64 -3.28 -11.81
C LYS A 101 8.93 -4.10 -11.95
N LEU A 102 9.08 -4.83 -13.07
CA LEU A 102 10.28 -5.60 -13.37
C LEU A 102 11.50 -4.70 -13.63
N GLU A 103 11.33 -3.56 -14.28
CA GLU A 103 12.37 -2.53 -14.47
C GLU A 103 12.77 -1.88 -13.14
N LEU A 104 11.81 -1.52 -12.29
CA LEU A 104 12.08 -1.02 -10.94
C LEU A 104 12.81 -2.07 -10.08
N LEU A 105 12.44 -3.35 -10.18
CA LEU A 105 13.12 -4.43 -9.47
C LEU A 105 14.55 -4.64 -9.99
N LYS A 106 14.78 -4.57 -11.30
CA LYS A 106 16.12 -4.60 -11.91
C LYS A 106 16.97 -3.41 -11.44
N ALA A 107 16.43 -2.20 -11.45
CA ALA A 107 17.11 -1.00 -10.97
C ALA A 107 17.46 -1.10 -9.47
N HIS A 108 16.56 -1.64 -8.66
CA HIS A 108 16.81 -1.89 -7.23
C HIS A 108 17.91 -2.93 -7.00
N ILE A 109 17.91 -4.06 -7.75
CA ILE A 109 19.00 -5.05 -7.72
C ILE A 109 20.34 -4.42 -8.16
N GLN A 110 20.32 -3.60 -9.21
CA GLN A 110 21.48 -2.89 -9.74
C GLN A 110 22.06 -1.86 -8.74
N GLN A 111 21.19 -1.25 -7.92
CA GLN A 111 21.55 -0.25 -6.91
C GLN A 111 21.99 -0.88 -5.58
N GLU A 112 21.26 -1.86 -5.04
CA GLU A 112 21.52 -2.41 -3.69
C GLU A 112 22.56 -3.55 -3.70
N LEU A 113 22.65 -4.33 -4.78
CA LEU A 113 23.53 -5.51 -4.84
C LEU A 113 24.72 -5.26 -5.77
N GLU A 114 24.48 -4.88 -7.02
CA GLU A 114 25.58 -4.76 -7.98
C GLU A 114 26.48 -3.54 -7.74
N ALA A 115 25.92 -2.37 -7.41
CA ALA A 115 26.72 -1.16 -7.22
C ALA A 115 27.69 -1.25 -6.01
N PRO A 116 27.30 -1.76 -4.82
CA PRO A 116 28.23 -1.98 -3.73
C PRO A 116 29.28 -3.05 -4.03
N MET A 117 28.97 -4.08 -4.84
CA MET A 117 29.99 -5.02 -5.31
C MET A 117 30.98 -4.36 -6.27
N ARG A 118 30.51 -3.57 -7.25
CA ARG A 118 31.39 -2.78 -8.13
C ARG A 118 32.29 -1.81 -7.34
N GLU A 119 31.77 -1.17 -6.30
CA GLU A 119 32.56 -0.29 -5.44
C GLU A 119 33.62 -1.06 -4.60
N ARG A 120 33.27 -2.25 -4.09
CA ARG A 120 34.23 -3.13 -3.39
C ARG A 120 35.36 -3.58 -4.31
N PHE A 121 35.07 -4.05 -5.52
CA PHE A 121 36.10 -4.43 -6.48
C PHE A 121 37.00 -3.23 -6.85
N LYS A 122 36.40 -2.06 -7.14
CA LYS A 122 37.17 -0.84 -7.44
C LYS A 122 38.11 -0.43 -6.28
N LYS A 123 37.69 -0.60 -5.02
CA LYS A 123 38.55 -0.37 -3.85
C LYS A 123 39.69 -1.37 -3.75
N GLN A 124 39.44 -2.65 -4.05
CA GLN A 124 40.47 -3.68 -4.10
C GLN A 124 41.48 -3.41 -5.23
N ASP A 125 41.03 -3.01 -6.43
CA ASP A 125 41.92 -2.61 -7.54
C ASP A 125 42.77 -1.39 -7.16
N GLU A 126 42.19 -0.39 -6.49
CA GLU A 126 42.90 0.78 -5.96
C GLU A 126 43.89 0.42 -4.84
N GLU A 127 43.66 -0.62 -4.06
CA GLU A 127 44.60 -1.13 -3.04
C GLU A 127 45.74 -1.92 -3.69
N VAL A 128 45.44 -2.79 -4.66
CA VAL A 128 46.44 -3.54 -5.44
C VAL A 128 47.40 -2.61 -6.17
N GLU A 129 46.91 -1.56 -6.84
CA GLU A 129 47.79 -0.60 -7.51
C GLU A 129 48.58 0.30 -6.53
N LYS A 130 48.04 0.63 -5.34
CA LYS A 130 48.85 1.28 -4.28
C LYS A 130 50.04 0.40 -3.90
N PHE A 131 49.79 -0.86 -3.50
CA PHE A 131 50.86 -1.80 -3.15
C PHE A 131 51.84 -2.03 -4.31
N ARG A 132 51.36 -2.00 -5.56
CA ARG A 132 52.22 -2.07 -6.76
C ARG A 132 53.14 -0.85 -6.90
N THR A 133 52.65 0.36 -6.63
CA THR A 133 53.48 1.56 -6.65
C THR A 133 54.49 1.58 -5.49
N GLU A 134 54.07 1.18 -4.29
CA GLU A 134 54.94 1.06 -3.11
C GLU A 134 56.04 0.01 -3.30
N TYR A 135 55.70 -1.18 -3.81
CA TYR A 135 56.66 -2.21 -4.17
C TYR A 135 57.67 -1.72 -5.22
N ASN A 136 57.21 -1.04 -6.28
CA ASN A 136 58.10 -0.49 -7.29
C ASN A 136 59.05 0.56 -6.70
N LYS A 137 58.54 1.47 -5.86
CA LYS A 137 59.35 2.47 -5.15
C LYS A 137 60.42 1.78 -4.29
N LEU A 138 60.02 0.86 -3.41
CA LEU A 138 60.93 0.12 -2.52
C LEU A 138 61.99 -0.66 -3.31
N ARG A 139 61.63 -1.23 -4.47
CA ARG A 139 62.57 -1.92 -5.37
C ARG A 139 63.61 -0.96 -5.98
N TYR A 140 63.22 0.25 -6.34
CA TYR A 140 64.16 1.29 -6.80
C TYR A 140 65.07 1.76 -5.66
N GLU A 141 64.51 2.03 -4.47
CA GLU A 141 65.28 2.42 -3.28
C GLU A 141 66.29 1.34 -2.87
N TYR A 142 65.90 0.06 -2.89
CA TYR A 142 66.79 -1.08 -2.66
C TYR A 142 67.91 -1.18 -3.70
N THR A 143 67.60 -0.96 -4.98
CA THR A 143 68.59 -1.04 -6.07
C THR A 143 69.59 0.12 -5.96
N PHE A 144 69.13 1.34 -5.68
CA PHE A 144 69.96 2.51 -5.46
C PHE A 144 70.88 2.34 -4.24
N LEU A 145 70.33 1.94 -3.09
CA LEU A 145 71.10 1.72 -1.87
C LEU A 145 72.12 0.59 -2.02
N LYS A 146 71.81 -0.44 -2.83
CA LYS A 146 72.76 -1.49 -3.19
C LYS A 146 73.93 -0.93 -4.02
N SER A 147 73.66 -0.13 -5.06
CA SER A 147 74.73 0.47 -5.86
C SER A 147 75.60 1.45 -5.07
N GLU A 148 75.01 2.21 -4.14
CA GLU A 148 75.77 3.08 -3.21
C GLU A 148 76.69 2.27 -2.31
N PHE A 149 76.20 1.17 -1.73
CA PHE A 149 77.01 0.27 -0.90
C PHE A 149 78.14 -0.41 -1.69
N GLU A 150 77.87 -0.86 -2.92
CA GLU A 150 78.89 -1.45 -3.80
C GLU A 150 79.94 -0.41 -4.20
N HIS A 151 79.55 0.83 -4.52
CA HIS A 151 80.47 1.94 -4.81
C HIS A 151 81.34 2.33 -3.61
N GLN A 152 80.76 2.52 -2.42
CA GLN A 152 81.50 2.86 -1.19
C GLN A 152 82.52 1.76 -0.84
N LYS A 153 82.15 0.49 -1.04
CA LYS A 153 83.07 -0.64 -0.86
C LYS A 153 84.25 -0.60 -1.83
N GLU A 154 84.02 -0.26 -3.10
CA GLU A 154 85.09 -0.09 -4.09
C GLU A 154 86.00 1.10 -3.75
N GLU A 155 85.46 2.24 -3.32
CA GLU A 155 86.27 3.38 -2.89
C GLU A 155 87.13 3.07 -1.66
N HIS A 156 86.59 2.35 -0.67
CA HIS A 156 87.37 1.92 0.48
C HIS A 156 88.53 1.00 0.09
N VAL A 157 88.38 0.14 -0.93
CA VAL A 157 89.50 -0.66 -1.48
C VAL A 157 90.51 0.25 -2.17
N ARG A 158 90.07 1.14 -3.08
CA ARG A 158 90.95 2.09 -3.80
C ARG A 158 91.79 2.94 -2.84
N LEU A 159 91.17 3.49 -1.79
CA LEU A 159 91.83 4.34 -0.79
C LEU A 159 92.82 3.57 0.11
N LEU A 160 92.66 2.26 0.27
CA LEU A 160 93.63 1.42 0.99
C LEU A 160 94.84 1.10 0.12
N ASP A 161 94.63 0.70 -1.13
CA ASP A 161 95.71 0.44 -2.09
C ASP A 161 96.53 1.71 -2.39
N GLU A 162 95.88 2.86 -2.55
CA GLU A 162 96.58 4.13 -2.77
C GLU A 162 97.45 4.52 -1.57
N LYS A 163 96.94 4.39 -0.34
CA LYS A 163 97.73 4.64 0.88
C LYS A 163 98.93 3.71 0.99
N LYS A 164 98.75 2.41 0.65
CA LYS A 164 99.83 1.44 0.63
C LYS A 164 100.96 1.87 -0.32
N ILE A 165 100.63 2.23 -1.57
CA ILE A 165 101.60 2.70 -2.57
C ILE A 165 102.34 3.95 -2.09
N ARG A 166 101.63 4.92 -1.48
CA ARG A 166 102.24 6.14 -0.92
C ARG A 166 103.27 5.83 0.18
N TYR A 167 102.98 4.88 1.08
CA TYR A 167 103.91 4.48 2.14
C TYR A 167 105.12 3.70 1.59
N GLU A 168 104.92 2.80 0.63
CA GLU A 168 106.00 2.05 -0.03
C GLU A 168 106.99 3.00 -0.74
N ALA A 169 106.49 4.04 -1.40
CA ALA A 169 107.33 5.06 -2.05
C ALA A 169 108.15 5.92 -1.07
N GLU A 170 107.58 6.28 0.09
CA GLU A 170 108.27 7.10 1.09
C GLU A 170 109.42 6.35 1.78
N VAL A 171 109.27 5.04 2.02
CA VAL A 171 110.37 4.20 2.56
C VAL A 171 111.58 4.22 1.61
N VAL A 172 111.36 3.95 0.31
CA VAL A 172 112.43 3.96 -0.71
C VAL A 172 113.11 5.34 -0.83
N ARG A 173 112.37 6.43 -0.60
CA ARG A 173 112.92 7.79 -0.58
C ARG A 173 113.87 8.00 0.60
N LEU A 174 113.45 7.63 1.81
CA LEU A 174 114.22 7.80 3.04
C LEU A 174 115.50 6.94 3.09
N GLU A 175 115.47 5.75 2.50
CA GLU A 175 116.67 4.90 2.35
C GLU A 175 117.75 5.59 1.50
N LYS A 176 117.34 6.32 0.46
CA LYS A 176 118.26 7.04 -0.44
C LYS A 176 118.83 8.32 0.19
N ASP A 177 118.03 9.09 0.92
CA ASP A 177 118.51 10.30 1.62
C ASP A 177 119.63 9.96 2.63
N LYS A 178 119.51 8.81 3.32
CA LYS A 178 120.51 8.28 4.24
C LYS A 178 121.85 7.99 3.57
N GLU A 179 121.84 7.43 2.35
CA GLU A 179 123.05 7.16 1.56
C GLU A 179 123.76 8.48 1.16
N VAL A 180 123.00 9.48 0.72
CA VAL A 180 123.54 10.78 0.30
C VAL A 180 124.23 11.50 1.47
N LEU A 181 123.62 11.51 2.65
CA LEU A 181 124.19 12.16 3.85
C LEU A 181 125.48 11.50 4.34
N HIS A 182 125.62 10.18 4.18
CA HIS A 182 126.86 9.47 4.54
C HIS A 182 128.05 9.94 3.68
N ASN A 183 127.82 10.12 2.38
CA ASN A 183 128.86 10.52 1.43
C ASN A 183 129.32 11.99 1.61
N GLN A 184 128.46 12.87 2.12
CA GLN A 184 128.78 14.29 2.32
C GLN A 184 129.72 14.56 3.51
N LEU A 185 129.89 13.60 4.42
CA LEU A 185 130.68 13.77 5.65
C LEU A 185 132.21 13.68 5.43
N MET A 186 132.66 13.26 4.24
CA MET A 186 134.00 12.69 4.05
C MET A 186 135.05 13.57 3.34
N CYS A 187 134.76 14.84 3.03
CA CYS A 187 135.70 15.70 2.28
C CYS A 187 135.66 17.19 2.66
N VAL A 188 136.77 17.72 3.19
CA VAL A 188 137.06 19.17 3.32
C VAL A 188 138.57 19.40 3.14
N ASP A 189 138.98 20.31 2.26
CA ASP A 189 140.34 20.88 2.26
C ASP A 189 140.40 22.29 1.63
N SER A 190 141.53 22.97 1.80
CA SER A 190 141.65 24.34 2.29
C SER A 190 142.07 25.37 1.22
N SER A 191 141.94 25.02 -0.06
CA SER A 191 142.24 25.89 -1.22
C SER A 191 141.35 27.16 -1.39
N ILE A 192 140.69 27.59 -0.31
CA ILE A 192 139.49 28.44 -0.33
C ILE A 192 139.83 29.90 -0.66
N ASP A 193 140.69 30.57 0.09
CA ASP A 193 140.74 32.04 0.05
C ASP A 193 141.36 32.66 -1.22
N LYS A 194 142.12 31.88 -2.02
CA LYS A 194 142.54 32.34 -3.35
C LYS A 194 141.48 32.09 -4.43
N LYS A 195 140.70 31.01 -4.31
CA LYS A 195 139.46 30.84 -5.08
C LYS A 195 138.45 31.92 -4.71
N ARG A 196 138.38 32.32 -3.43
CA ARG A 196 137.40 33.27 -2.88
C ARG A 196 137.37 34.63 -3.57
N VAL A 197 138.50 35.17 -4.01
CA VAL A 197 138.53 36.45 -4.75
C VAL A 197 138.00 36.28 -6.18
N GLU A 198 138.35 35.17 -6.83
CA GLU A 198 137.83 34.81 -8.16
C GLU A 198 136.35 34.36 -8.12
N ILE A 199 135.91 33.88 -6.96
CA ILE A 199 134.52 33.61 -6.61
C ILE A 199 133.80 34.95 -6.41
N LEU A 200 134.29 35.88 -5.56
CA LEU A 200 133.67 37.21 -5.33
C LEU A 200 133.42 38.02 -6.61
N LEU A 201 134.27 37.90 -7.62
CA LEU A 201 134.03 38.53 -8.93
C LEU A 201 132.98 37.80 -9.78
N ARG A 202 132.93 36.45 -9.73
CA ARG A 202 131.83 35.68 -10.34
C ARG A 202 130.51 35.90 -9.60
N GLU A 203 130.52 35.94 -8.26
CA GLU A 203 129.41 36.30 -7.39
C GLU A 203 128.89 37.69 -7.74
N LYS A 204 129.74 38.71 -7.93
CA LYS A 204 129.28 40.03 -8.37
C LYS A 204 128.49 39.96 -9.69
N ALA A 205 128.95 39.17 -10.67
CA ALA A 205 128.25 39.00 -11.94
C ALA A 205 126.95 38.18 -11.78
N GLN A 206 126.99 37.10 -11.00
CA GLN A 206 125.84 36.26 -10.66
C GLN A 206 124.78 37.05 -9.88
N LEU A 207 125.18 37.97 -8.99
CA LEU A 207 124.29 38.88 -8.28
C LEU A 207 123.63 39.89 -9.23
N HIS A 208 124.34 40.42 -10.23
CA HIS A 208 123.70 41.26 -11.26
C HIS A 208 122.71 40.46 -12.12
N GLN A 209 123.01 39.20 -12.42
CA GLN A 209 122.09 38.30 -13.12
C GLN A 209 120.89 37.91 -12.24
N LYS A 210 121.09 37.70 -10.93
CA LYS A 210 120.02 37.40 -9.97
C LYS A 210 119.17 38.63 -9.67
N ILE A 211 119.71 39.85 -9.67
CA ILE A 211 118.91 41.08 -9.64
C ILE A 211 117.99 41.14 -10.87
N LYS A 212 118.51 40.89 -12.08
CA LYS A 212 117.68 40.85 -13.29
C LYS A 212 116.64 39.74 -13.30
N SER A 213 116.93 38.58 -12.70
CA SER A 213 115.91 37.54 -12.54
C SER A 213 114.87 37.95 -11.48
N LEU A 214 115.27 38.57 -10.37
CA LEU A 214 114.37 39.11 -9.34
C LEU A 214 113.49 40.25 -9.89
N GLU A 215 113.99 41.08 -10.79
CA GLU A 215 113.21 42.10 -11.52
C GLU A 215 112.13 41.45 -12.40
N ALA A 216 112.46 40.37 -13.12
CA ALA A 216 111.50 39.58 -13.89
C ALA A 216 110.50 38.81 -12.99
N GLU A 217 110.98 38.20 -11.91
CA GLU A 217 110.16 37.55 -10.87
C GLU A 217 109.16 38.56 -10.26
N LEU A 218 109.58 39.80 -9.99
CA LEU A 218 108.71 40.87 -9.49
C LEU A 218 107.63 41.30 -10.50
N VAL A 219 107.96 41.43 -11.79
CA VAL A 219 106.98 41.76 -12.84
C VAL A 219 105.98 40.61 -13.03
N GLN A 220 106.46 39.36 -12.98
CA GLN A 220 105.60 38.18 -13.00
C GLN A 220 104.63 38.19 -11.81
N LEU A 221 105.15 38.33 -10.58
CA LEU A 221 104.36 38.38 -9.34
C LEU A 221 103.34 39.54 -9.33
N GLN A 222 103.67 40.68 -9.94
CA GLN A 222 102.70 41.77 -10.15
C GLN A 222 101.56 41.35 -11.08
N SER A 223 101.87 40.71 -12.22
CA SER A 223 100.83 40.20 -13.13
C SER A 223 99.99 39.07 -12.50
N GLU A 224 100.58 38.22 -11.66
CA GLU A 224 99.87 37.16 -10.91
C GLU A 224 98.95 37.74 -9.83
N ARG A 225 99.39 38.82 -9.15
CA ARG A 225 98.55 39.58 -8.21
C ARG A 225 97.38 40.28 -8.91
N GLU A 226 97.59 40.81 -10.11
CA GLU A 226 96.52 41.46 -10.88
C GLU A 226 95.52 40.43 -11.44
N ASN A 227 95.99 39.31 -11.98
CA ASN A 227 95.13 38.21 -12.42
C ASN A 227 94.32 37.59 -11.27
N SER A 228 94.95 37.37 -10.10
CA SER A 228 94.23 36.87 -8.91
C SER A 228 93.24 37.90 -8.33
N GLY A 229 93.54 39.20 -8.43
CA GLY A 229 92.59 40.28 -8.12
C GLY A 229 91.35 40.24 -9.03
N LEU A 230 91.56 40.16 -10.36
CA LEU A 230 90.47 40.03 -11.35
C LEU A 230 89.66 38.75 -11.15
N GLN A 231 90.30 37.65 -10.78
CA GLN A 231 89.65 36.38 -10.44
C GLN A 231 88.80 36.51 -9.17
N ALA A 232 89.32 37.14 -8.11
CA ALA A 232 88.60 37.39 -6.87
C ALA A 232 87.35 38.26 -7.09
N GLU A 233 87.47 39.36 -7.84
CA GLU A 233 86.30 40.16 -8.23
C GLU A 233 85.27 39.36 -9.05
N SER A 234 85.74 38.48 -9.95
CA SER A 234 84.87 37.64 -10.78
C SER A 234 84.06 36.67 -9.93
N VAL A 235 84.72 35.99 -8.98
CA VAL A 235 84.06 35.12 -7.99
C VAL A 235 83.09 35.92 -7.12
N GLN A 236 83.48 37.10 -6.63
CA GLN A 236 82.59 37.96 -5.83
C GLN A 236 81.34 38.39 -6.62
N ARG A 237 81.48 38.75 -7.90
CA ARG A 237 80.35 39.09 -8.78
C ARG A 237 79.40 37.89 -8.98
N ILE A 238 79.94 36.68 -9.10
CA ILE A 238 79.16 35.44 -9.20
C ILE A 238 78.42 35.15 -7.89
N GLN A 239 79.10 35.22 -6.73
CA GLN A 239 78.51 34.99 -5.41
C GLN A 239 77.39 35.99 -5.11
N VAL A 240 77.60 37.29 -5.35
CA VAL A 240 76.57 38.33 -5.17
C VAL A 240 75.34 38.05 -6.06
N ARG A 241 75.56 37.61 -7.31
CA ARG A 241 74.46 37.21 -8.20
C ARG A 241 73.70 35.99 -7.66
N GLN A 242 74.41 34.94 -7.23
CA GLN A 242 73.80 33.74 -6.64
C GLN A 242 73.02 34.05 -5.36
N LEU A 243 73.48 34.97 -4.52
CA LEU A 243 72.75 35.46 -3.35
C LEU A 243 71.44 36.17 -3.73
N PHE A 244 71.42 36.97 -4.80
CA PHE A 244 70.17 37.57 -5.30
C PHE A 244 69.22 36.53 -5.93
N GLU A 245 69.75 35.57 -6.70
CA GLU A 245 68.94 34.50 -7.32
C GLU A 245 68.32 33.57 -6.27
N THR A 246 69.08 33.17 -5.23
CA THR A 246 68.56 32.39 -4.11
C THR A 246 67.58 33.18 -3.24
N GLN A 247 67.84 34.46 -2.95
CA GLN A 247 66.89 35.29 -2.20
C GLN A 247 65.59 35.55 -2.98
N ALA A 248 65.63 35.60 -4.31
CA ALA A 248 64.43 35.64 -5.14
C ALA A 248 63.63 34.33 -5.07
N ALA A 249 64.32 33.17 -5.13
CA ALA A 249 63.68 31.86 -4.99
C ALA A 249 63.00 31.67 -3.62
N VAL A 250 63.64 32.08 -2.52
CA VAL A 250 63.04 32.06 -1.18
C VAL A 250 61.73 32.86 -1.14
N LYS A 251 61.71 34.07 -1.70
CA LYS A 251 60.49 34.92 -1.75
C LYS A 251 59.35 34.28 -2.58
N SER A 252 59.66 33.52 -3.63
CA SER A 252 58.65 32.74 -4.37
C SER A 252 58.06 31.63 -3.51
N LEU A 253 58.92 30.83 -2.87
CA LEU A 253 58.52 29.72 -2.00
C LEU A 253 57.71 30.21 -0.78
N GLU A 254 58.03 31.39 -0.24
CA GLU A 254 57.24 32.03 0.82
C GLU A 254 55.83 32.41 0.33
N ALA A 255 55.69 32.97 -0.88
CA ALA A 255 54.40 33.31 -1.46
C ALA A 255 53.56 32.06 -1.77
N GLU A 256 54.19 31.01 -2.31
CA GLU A 256 53.57 29.70 -2.58
C GLU A 256 53.09 29.04 -1.28
N LYS A 257 53.91 29.05 -0.23
CA LYS A 257 53.56 28.57 1.12
C LYS A 257 52.33 29.27 1.68
N GLN A 258 52.24 30.60 1.56
CA GLN A 258 51.06 31.35 2.02
C GLN A 258 49.81 31.04 1.16
N SER A 259 49.97 30.85 -0.16
CA SER A 259 48.89 30.43 -1.05
C SER A 259 48.33 29.06 -0.67
N ILE A 260 49.20 28.07 -0.46
CA ILE A 260 48.82 26.72 -0.04
C ILE A 260 48.14 26.74 1.34
N LYS A 261 48.65 27.53 2.29
CA LYS A 261 48.01 27.71 3.61
C LYS A 261 46.58 28.25 3.48
N LEU A 262 46.36 29.26 2.64
CA LEU A 262 45.02 29.83 2.38
C LEU A 262 44.08 28.88 1.62
N GLN A 263 44.61 27.89 0.89
CA GLN A 263 43.81 26.81 0.30
C GLN A 263 43.42 25.76 1.35
N MET A 264 44.36 25.35 2.21
CA MET A 264 44.11 24.45 3.33
C MET A 264 43.03 25.01 4.28
N GLU A 265 43.16 26.27 4.68
CA GLU A 265 42.19 26.99 5.52
C GLU A 265 40.79 27.16 4.88
N ARG A 266 40.63 26.91 3.58
CA ARG A 266 39.30 26.85 2.92
C ARG A 266 38.76 25.43 2.95
N LEU A 267 39.56 24.44 2.56
CA LEU A 267 39.18 23.03 2.56
C LEU A 267 38.79 22.54 3.96
N GLU A 268 39.48 23.00 5.01
CA GLU A 268 39.10 22.75 6.41
C GLU A 268 37.70 23.26 6.74
N LYS A 269 37.35 24.47 6.30
CA LYS A 269 36.03 25.09 6.53
C LYS A 269 34.92 24.43 5.71
N GLU A 270 35.23 24.03 4.48
CA GLU A 270 34.32 23.25 3.64
C GLU A 270 34.07 21.86 4.25
N MET A 271 35.11 21.20 4.80
CA MET A 271 34.98 19.93 5.51
C MET A 271 34.17 20.06 6.81
N GLN A 272 34.39 21.11 7.62
CA GLN A 272 33.57 21.41 8.81
C GLN A 272 32.09 21.58 8.43
N LEU A 273 31.80 22.37 7.39
CA LEU A 273 30.44 22.63 6.92
C LEU A 273 29.76 21.36 6.35
N VAL A 274 30.51 20.45 5.74
CA VAL A 274 30.02 19.12 5.33
C VAL A 274 29.71 18.23 6.55
N LEU A 275 30.55 18.24 7.58
CA LEU A 275 30.31 17.50 8.83
C LEU A 275 29.05 18.01 9.57
N GLU A 276 28.86 19.33 9.65
CA GLU A 276 27.64 19.94 10.19
C GLU A 276 26.39 19.52 9.42
N GLN A 277 26.44 19.53 8.08
CA GLN A 277 25.34 19.06 7.24
C GLN A 277 25.05 17.57 7.43
N ASN A 278 26.09 16.74 7.54
CA ASN A 278 25.93 15.30 7.78
C ASN A 278 25.27 15.04 9.14
N ASN A 279 25.73 15.69 10.21
CA ASN A 279 25.11 15.61 11.54
C ASN A 279 23.63 16.02 11.53
N LEU A 280 23.27 17.04 10.74
CA LEU A 280 21.88 17.49 10.56
C LEU A 280 21.04 16.51 9.72
N LEU A 281 21.64 15.77 8.78
CA LEU A 281 20.98 14.71 8.02
C LEU A 281 20.77 13.45 8.88
N ILE A 282 21.79 13.00 9.63
CA ILE A 282 21.70 11.91 10.61
C ILE A 282 20.60 12.22 11.66
N SER A 283 20.56 13.47 12.15
CA SER A 283 19.53 13.94 13.09
C SER A 283 18.10 13.97 12.51
N LYS A 284 17.95 13.99 11.18
CA LYS A 284 16.66 13.81 10.49
C LYS A 284 16.34 12.33 10.29
N LEU A 285 17.31 11.54 9.82
CA LEU A 285 17.20 10.10 9.61
C LEU A 285 16.69 9.41 10.88
N HIS A 286 17.38 9.63 12.02
CA HIS A 286 16.98 9.08 13.31
C HIS A 286 15.59 9.54 13.78
N LYS A 287 15.03 10.65 13.28
CA LYS A 287 13.64 11.07 13.57
C LYS A 287 12.64 10.32 12.69
N THR A 288 12.90 10.27 11.37
CA THR A 288 12.06 9.52 10.43
C THR A 288 12.05 8.02 10.73
N GLU A 289 13.15 7.43 11.20
CA GLU A 289 13.18 6.03 11.66
C GLU A 289 12.30 5.80 12.89
N ARG A 290 12.27 6.74 13.85
CA ARG A 290 11.37 6.67 15.01
C ARG A 290 9.90 6.82 14.61
N GLU A 291 9.61 7.69 13.65
CA GLU A 291 8.26 7.83 13.08
C GLU A 291 7.83 6.56 12.34
N VAL A 292 8.69 5.97 11.50
CA VAL A 292 8.45 4.68 10.83
C VAL A 292 8.25 3.53 11.82
N ASN A 293 9.07 3.45 12.87
CA ASN A 293 8.92 2.41 13.91
C ASN A 293 7.61 2.58 14.69
N SER A 294 7.23 3.81 15.04
CA SER A 294 5.94 4.12 15.69
C SER A 294 4.75 3.71 14.81
N LEU A 295 4.76 4.09 13.53
CA LEU A 295 3.73 3.69 12.56
C LEU A 295 3.72 2.17 12.33
N SER A 296 4.88 1.50 12.33
CA SER A 296 4.99 0.04 12.22
C SER A 296 4.36 -0.68 13.41
N SER A 297 4.51 -0.16 14.63
CA SER A 297 3.81 -0.68 15.82
C SER A 297 2.31 -0.44 15.72
N LYS A 298 1.88 0.78 15.33
CA LYS A 298 0.47 1.13 15.15
C LYS A 298 -0.24 0.19 14.15
N VAL A 299 0.37 -0.05 12.99
CA VAL A 299 -0.14 -1.00 11.97
C VAL A 299 -0.18 -2.46 12.48
N LYS A 300 0.68 -2.86 13.44
CA LYS A 300 0.60 -4.18 14.08
C LYS A 300 -0.53 -4.27 15.12
N GLU A 301 -0.73 -3.21 15.90
CA GLU A 301 -1.85 -3.08 16.85
C GLU A 301 -3.18 -3.15 16.10
N ASP A 302 -3.37 -2.31 15.09
CA ASP A 302 -4.61 -2.21 14.33
C ASP A 302 -4.91 -3.53 13.59
N LYS A 303 -3.87 -4.18 13.03
CA LYS A 303 -3.97 -5.51 12.41
C LYS A 303 -4.26 -6.63 13.42
N HIS A 304 -3.93 -6.46 14.70
CA HIS A 304 -4.33 -7.39 15.74
C HIS A 304 -5.78 -7.14 16.17
N SER A 305 -6.17 -5.88 16.36
CA SER A 305 -7.54 -5.46 16.70
C SER A 305 -8.55 -5.99 15.68
N HIS A 306 -8.32 -5.71 14.39
CA HIS A 306 -9.19 -6.18 13.31
C HIS A 306 -9.27 -7.73 13.22
N LYS A 307 -8.20 -8.46 13.58
CA LYS A 307 -8.26 -9.93 13.69
C LYS A 307 -9.17 -10.40 14.82
N LEU A 308 -9.23 -9.69 15.94
CA LEU A 308 -10.12 -9.99 17.07
C LEU A 308 -11.57 -9.64 16.71
N GLU A 309 -11.79 -8.49 16.07
CA GLU A 309 -13.09 -8.06 15.54
C GLU A 309 -13.66 -9.10 14.55
N VAL A 310 -12.88 -9.53 13.55
CA VAL A 310 -13.28 -10.57 12.58
C VAL A 310 -13.51 -11.93 13.26
N ALA A 311 -12.84 -12.23 14.38
CA ALA A 311 -13.12 -13.44 15.16
C ALA A 311 -14.44 -13.31 15.94
N ASN A 312 -14.69 -12.15 16.57
CA ASN A 312 -15.93 -11.87 17.29
C ASN A 312 -17.15 -11.92 16.36
N LEU A 313 -17.10 -11.24 15.21
CA LEU A 313 -18.17 -11.26 14.21
C LEU A 313 -18.45 -12.67 13.67
N LYS A 314 -17.43 -13.53 13.57
CA LYS A 314 -17.62 -14.95 13.20
C LYS A 314 -18.27 -15.76 14.32
N LEU A 315 -17.96 -15.50 15.58
CA LEU A 315 -18.60 -16.15 16.73
C LEU A 315 -20.05 -15.68 16.89
N GLU A 316 -20.33 -14.40 16.66
CA GLU A 316 -21.68 -13.82 16.69
C GLU A 316 -22.54 -14.31 15.53
N GLY A 317 -22.00 -14.37 14.31
CA GLY A 317 -22.63 -15.02 13.16
C GLY A 317 -22.90 -16.52 13.37
N ALA A 318 -22.03 -17.22 14.10
CA ALA A 318 -22.25 -18.63 14.47
C ALA A 318 -23.34 -18.79 15.55
N ARG A 319 -23.41 -17.89 16.55
CA ARG A 319 -24.47 -17.87 17.57
C ARG A 319 -25.83 -17.61 16.95
N THR A 320 -25.98 -16.51 16.21
CA THR A 320 -27.22 -16.10 15.54
C THR A 320 -27.70 -17.15 14.54
N LYS A 321 -26.80 -17.76 13.76
CA LYS A 321 -27.16 -18.92 12.93
C LYS A 321 -27.71 -20.07 13.78
N GLY A 322 -27.03 -20.43 14.87
CA GLY A 322 -27.47 -21.48 15.79
C GLY A 322 -28.75 -21.14 16.58
N GLU A 323 -29.15 -19.88 16.65
CA GLU A 323 -30.42 -19.39 17.22
C GLU A 323 -31.54 -19.56 16.20
N ILE A 324 -31.36 -19.08 14.97
CA ILE A 324 -32.29 -19.29 13.84
C ILE A 324 -32.50 -20.78 13.56
N GLU A 325 -31.46 -21.61 13.71
CA GLU A 325 -31.59 -23.06 13.57
C GLU A 325 -32.51 -23.67 14.64
N ARG A 326 -32.37 -23.26 15.91
CA ARG A 326 -33.26 -23.67 17.01
C ARG A 326 -34.69 -23.14 16.86
N GLU A 327 -34.86 -21.90 16.42
CA GLU A 327 -36.20 -21.34 16.15
C GLU A 327 -36.90 -22.10 15.03
N ARG A 328 -36.19 -22.42 13.95
CA ARG A 328 -36.71 -23.25 12.85
C ARG A 328 -37.08 -24.66 13.31
N ASP A 329 -36.27 -25.28 14.18
CA ASP A 329 -36.56 -26.61 14.72
C ASP A 329 -37.78 -26.58 15.68
N ASN A 330 -37.93 -25.53 16.49
CA ASN A 330 -39.13 -25.28 17.30
C ASN A 330 -40.38 -25.13 16.43
N MET A 331 -40.35 -24.24 15.43
CA MET A 331 -41.46 -24.03 14.50
C MET A 331 -41.83 -25.30 13.73
N GLN A 332 -40.87 -26.16 13.38
CA GLN A 332 -41.15 -27.46 12.79
C GLN A 332 -41.89 -28.38 13.79
N SER A 333 -41.48 -28.40 15.07
CA SER A 333 -42.17 -29.19 16.09
C SER A 333 -43.61 -28.72 16.36
N GLU A 334 -43.89 -27.42 16.25
CA GLU A 334 -45.26 -26.87 16.29
C GLU A 334 -46.08 -27.29 15.07
N VAL A 335 -45.49 -27.26 13.87
CA VAL A 335 -46.12 -27.74 12.62
C VAL A 335 -46.44 -29.24 12.71
N ASP A 336 -45.51 -30.06 13.20
CA ASP A 336 -45.71 -31.50 13.35
C ASP A 336 -46.79 -31.82 14.41
N GLY A 337 -46.85 -31.05 15.50
CA GLY A 337 -47.91 -31.13 16.51
C GLY A 337 -49.29 -30.77 15.94
N LEU A 338 -49.40 -29.64 15.25
CA LEU A 338 -50.65 -29.22 14.58
C LEU A 338 -51.08 -30.21 13.49
N GLN A 339 -50.15 -30.82 12.77
CA GLN A 339 -50.44 -31.86 11.78
C GLN A 339 -51.00 -33.13 12.45
N SER A 340 -50.44 -33.54 13.59
CA SER A 340 -50.98 -34.63 14.41
C SER A 340 -52.41 -34.33 14.89
N ASP A 341 -52.67 -33.12 15.42
CA ASP A 341 -54.01 -32.72 15.85
C ASP A 341 -55.01 -32.69 14.68
N ILE A 342 -54.59 -32.19 13.52
CA ILE A 342 -55.39 -32.21 12.28
C ILE A 342 -55.76 -33.65 11.89
N ASP A 343 -54.83 -34.61 11.99
CA ASP A 343 -55.10 -36.00 11.62
C ASP A 343 -55.93 -36.75 12.67
N ILE A 344 -55.78 -36.42 13.96
CA ILE A 344 -56.69 -36.86 15.04
C ILE A 344 -58.12 -36.33 14.78
N LEU A 345 -58.26 -35.06 14.40
CA LEU A 345 -59.55 -34.44 14.09
C LEU A 345 -60.18 -35.05 12.82
N LYS A 346 -59.41 -35.30 11.75
CA LYS A 346 -59.90 -36.05 10.58
C LYS A 346 -60.40 -37.43 10.97
N ALA A 347 -59.63 -38.19 11.76
CA ALA A 347 -60.03 -39.51 12.23
C ALA A 347 -61.29 -39.45 13.12
N SER A 348 -61.48 -38.37 13.88
CA SER A 348 -62.72 -38.12 14.62
C SER A 348 -63.90 -37.86 13.68
N ILE A 349 -63.72 -37.01 12.67
CA ILE A 349 -64.74 -36.71 11.65
C ILE A 349 -65.16 -37.95 10.87
N GLU A 350 -64.23 -38.82 10.46
CA GLU A 350 -64.59 -40.07 9.77
C GLU A 350 -65.37 -41.04 10.70
N ARG A 351 -64.95 -41.23 11.97
CA ARG A 351 -65.74 -42.02 12.94
C ARG A 351 -67.14 -41.45 13.17
N HIS A 352 -67.28 -40.12 13.20
CA HIS A 352 -68.59 -39.47 13.31
C HIS A 352 -69.45 -39.64 12.05
N LYS A 353 -68.87 -39.61 10.85
CA LYS A 353 -69.57 -39.98 9.60
C LYS A 353 -70.00 -41.44 9.61
N GLU A 354 -69.13 -42.37 9.98
CA GLU A 354 -69.45 -43.79 10.11
C GLU A 354 -70.64 -44.00 11.05
N LEU A 355 -70.60 -43.40 12.24
CA LEU A 355 -71.67 -43.43 13.23
C LEU A 355 -72.98 -42.82 12.69
N LEU A 356 -72.92 -41.70 11.95
CA LEU A 356 -74.08 -41.12 11.29
C LEU A 356 -74.67 -42.08 10.25
N THR A 357 -73.86 -42.68 9.37
CA THR A 357 -74.37 -43.66 8.38
C THR A 357 -74.95 -44.91 9.05
N GLU A 358 -74.42 -45.35 10.19
CA GLU A 358 -75.00 -46.47 10.94
C GLU A 358 -76.32 -46.09 11.62
N LYS A 359 -76.45 -44.84 12.10
CA LYS A 359 -77.73 -44.30 12.59
C LYS A 359 -78.75 -44.12 11.48
N GLU A 360 -78.34 -43.72 10.28
CA GLU A 360 -79.21 -43.72 9.09
C GLU A 360 -79.67 -45.15 8.76
N ARG A 361 -78.77 -46.14 8.76
CA ARG A 361 -79.14 -47.57 8.60
C ARG A 361 -80.06 -48.07 9.72
N GLU A 362 -79.88 -47.63 10.96
CA GLU A 362 -80.76 -47.96 12.10
C GLU A 362 -82.17 -47.36 11.93
N VAL A 363 -82.26 -46.09 11.51
CA VAL A 363 -83.53 -45.42 11.21
C VAL A 363 -84.23 -46.07 10.01
N ILE A 364 -83.49 -46.42 8.94
CA ILE A 364 -84.04 -47.14 7.79
C ILE A 364 -84.62 -48.49 8.23
N ARG A 365 -83.89 -49.28 9.04
CA ARG A 365 -84.38 -50.55 9.61
C ARG A 365 -85.64 -50.35 10.47
N LYS A 366 -85.67 -49.31 11.32
CA LYS A 366 -86.85 -48.98 12.15
C LYS A 366 -88.06 -48.56 11.31
N VAL A 367 -87.85 -47.80 10.24
CA VAL A 367 -88.92 -47.40 9.29
C VAL A 367 -89.38 -48.58 8.44
N GLN A 368 -88.50 -49.54 8.11
CA GLN A 368 -88.89 -50.80 7.47
C GLN A 368 -89.72 -51.67 8.42
N ALA A 369 -89.24 -51.93 9.64
CA ALA A 369 -89.98 -52.69 10.65
C ALA A 369 -91.36 -52.09 10.96
N ALA A 370 -91.46 -50.77 11.14
CA ALA A 370 -92.75 -50.10 11.36
C ALA A 370 -93.70 -50.24 10.15
N LYS A 371 -93.19 -50.19 8.92
CA LYS A 371 -93.99 -50.47 7.71
C LYS A 371 -94.42 -51.94 7.64
N GLU A 372 -93.56 -52.88 8.03
CA GLU A 372 -93.87 -54.31 8.05
C GLU A 372 -94.92 -54.62 9.13
N GLU A 373 -94.84 -54.01 10.32
CA GLU A 373 -95.89 -54.05 11.33
C GLU A 373 -97.21 -53.45 10.81
N ASP A 374 -97.17 -52.30 10.13
CA ASP A 374 -98.38 -51.66 9.59
C ASP A 374 -98.98 -52.44 8.41
N PHE A 375 -98.15 -53.11 7.61
CA PHE A 375 -98.62 -54.11 6.64
C PHE A 375 -99.23 -55.35 7.33
N GLN A 376 -98.67 -55.83 8.44
CA GLN A 376 -99.26 -56.91 9.23
C GLN A 376 -100.61 -56.51 9.83
N LYS A 377 -100.70 -55.31 10.43
CA LYS A 377 -101.97 -54.73 10.93
C LYS A 377 -102.99 -54.59 9.79
N LEU A 378 -102.57 -54.12 8.61
CA LEU A 378 -103.43 -54.02 7.44
C LEU A 378 -103.91 -55.39 6.96
N THR A 379 -103.04 -56.42 6.96
CA THR A 379 -103.43 -57.80 6.62
C THR A 379 -104.43 -58.35 7.64
N VAL A 380 -104.21 -58.17 8.95
CA VAL A 380 -105.18 -58.57 9.99
C VAL A 380 -106.51 -57.87 9.80
N ILE A 381 -106.53 -56.56 9.52
CA ILE A 381 -107.77 -55.82 9.23
C ILE A 381 -108.43 -56.30 7.92
N GLN A 382 -107.64 -56.72 6.92
CA GLN A 382 -108.14 -57.28 5.67
C GLN A 382 -108.77 -58.68 5.89
N ASP A 383 -108.18 -59.50 6.75
CA ASP A 383 -108.68 -60.82 7.14
C ASP A 383 -109.90 -60.73 8.06
N GLU A 384 -109.91 -59.81 9.04
CA GLU A 384 -111.08 -59.45 9.86
C GLU A 384 -112.23 -58.95 8.98
N LYS A 385 -111.92 -58.11 7.99
CA LYS A 385 -112.89 -57.65 6.99
C LYS A 385 -113.42 -58.82 6.15
N LEU A 386 -112.57 -59.74 5.72
CA LEU A 386 -112.98 -60.94 4.99
C LEU A 386 -113.87 -61.84 5.86
N GLU A 387 -113.53 -62.03 7.14
CA GLU A 387 -114.39 -62.73 8.10
C GLU A 387 -115.74 -62.04 8.28
N LEU A 388 -115.78 -60.70 8.34
CA LEU A 388 -117.02 -59.95 8.44
C LEU A 388 -117.84 -60.00 7.15
N GLU A 389 -117.22 -59.95 5.98
CA GLU A 389 -117.88 -60.15 4.68
C GLU A 389 -118.43 -61.57 4.54
N ASN A 390 -117.70 -62.58 5.01
CA ASN A 390 -118.19 -63.97 5.08
C ASN A 390 -119.35 -64.12 6.08
N LYS A 391 -119.27 -63.50 7.27
CA LYS A 391 -120.36 -63.50 8.27
C LYS A 391 -121.60 -62.76 7.74
N VAL A 392 -121.42 -61.69 6.96
CA VAL A 392 -122.53 -61.02 6.26
C VAL A 392 -123.10 -61.94 5.18
N ALA A 393 -122.29 -62.60 4.36
CA ALA A 393 -122.77 -63.54 3.35
C ALA A 393 -123.51 -64.75 3.96
N ASP A 394 -123.05 -65.28 5.11
CA ASP A 394 -123.77 -66.32 5.85
C ASP A 394 -125.06 -65.81 6.50
N LEU A 395 -125.09 -64.55 6.96
CA LEU A 395 -126.33 -63.91 7.45
C LEU A 395 -127.30 -63.59 6.31
N GLU A 396 -126.82 -63.24 5.11
CA GLU A 396 -127.63 -63.05 3.91
C GLU A 396 -128.16 -64.40 3.39
N ARG A 397 -127.37 -65.47 3.48
CA ARG A 397 -127.80 -66.85 3.19
C ARG A 397 -128.83 -67.34 4.21
N LEU A 398 -128.56 -67.19 5.51
CA LEU A 398 -129.52 -67.52 6.57
C LEU A 398 -130.80 -66.68 6.45
N LYS A 399 -130.69 -65.41 6.05
CA LYS A 399 -131.85 -64.58 5.75
C LYS A 399 -132.58 -65.07 4.50
N ALA A 400 -131.90 -65.48 3.43
CA ALA A 400 -132.56 -66.02 2.25
C ALA A 400 -133.26 -67.37 2.54
N GLU A 401 -132.62 -68.24 3.34
CA GLU A 401 -133.22 -69.47 3.88
C GLU A 401 -134.44 -69.13 4.77
N GLN A 402 -134.32 -68.12 5.63
CA GLN A 402 -135.40 -67.63 6.49
C GLN A 402 -136.53 -66.96 5.71
N ASP A 403 -136.23 -66.20 4.64
CA ASP A 403 -137.19 -65.57 3.73
C ASP A 403 -137.92 -66.66 2.91
N ILE A 404 -137.25 -67.75 2.54
CA ILE A 404 -137.89 -68.94 1.91
C ILE A 404 -138.83 -69.64 2.91
N THR A 405 -138.39 -69.89 4.15
CA THR A 405 -139.28 -70.47 5.17
C THR A 405 -140.42 -69.52 5.53
N TRP A 406 -140.15 -68.20 5.58
CA TRP A 406 -141.15 -67.17 5.85
C TRP A 406 -142.15 -67.04 4.72
N HIS A 407 -141.75 -67.20 3.46
CA HIS A 407 -142.69 -67.29 2.34
C HIS A 407 -143.55 -68.56 2.42
N ALA A 408 -142.96 -69.72 2.73
CA ALA A 408 -143.72 -70.96 2.93
C ALA A 408 -144.67 -70.89 4.15
N GLU A 409 -144.26 -70.24 5.24
CA GLU A 409 -145.07 -69.98 6.42
C GLU A 409 -146.14 -68.91 6.15
N LYS A 410 -145.83 -67.85 5.41
CA LYS A 410 -146.76 -66.80 4.98
C LYS A 410 -147.87 -67.37 4.12
N ASP A 411 -147.55 -68.24 3.16
CA ASP A 411 -148.56 -68.92 2.35
C ASP A 411 -149.41 -69.87 3.22
N GLN A 412 -148.81 -70.53 4.23
CA GLN A 412 -149.53 -71.27 5.27
C GLN A 412 -150.32 -70.39 6.26
N LEU A 413 -150.01 -69.10 6.37
CA LEU A 413 -150.62 -68.16 7.30
C LEU A 413 -151.70 -67.31 6.65
N GLU A 414 -151.64 -67.02 5.35
CA GLU A 414 -152.75 -66.37 4.63
C GLU A 414 -154.03 -67.23 4.64
N ASP A 415 -153.90 -68.56 4.68
CA ASP A 415 -155.03 -69.46 4.95
C ASP A 415 -155.49 -69.51 6.42
N LYS A 416 -154.59 -69.23 7.38
CA LYS A 416 -154.92 -69.23 8.82
C LYS A 416 -155.37 -67.86 9.34
N VAL A 417 -155.00 -66.76 8.69
CA VAL A 417 -155.43 -65.39 8.99
C VAL A 417 -156.95 -65.24 8.76
N ARG A 418 -157.53 -66.01 7.84
CA ARG A 418 -159.00 -66.17 7.72
C ARG A 418 -159.69 -66.77 8.95
N VAL A 419 -158.94 -67.37 9.88
CA VAL A 419 -159.45 -68.04 11.10
C VAL A 419 -159.04 -67.31 12.38
N VAL A 420 -157.87 -66.66 12.40
CA VAL A 420 -157.29 -66.03 13.61
C VAL A 420 -157.70 -64.56 13.80
N HIS A 421 -158.38 -63.94 12.82
CA HIS A 421 -158.97 -62.59 12.93
C HIS A 421 -160.06 -62.43 14.02
N LEU A 422 -160.33 -63.49 14.81
CA LEU A 422 -161.21 -63.52 15.97
C LEU A 422 -160.47 -63.49 17.33
N ALA A 423 -159.14 -63.33 17.35
CA ALA A 423 -158.32 -63.48 18.57
C ALA A 423 -157.32 -62.32 18.86
N GLU A 424 -157.38 -61.19 18.15
CA GLU A 424 -156.43 -60.07 18.32
C GLU A 424 -156.86 -59.01 19.38
N GLU A 425 -158.09 -59.09 19.88
CA GLU A 425 -158.68 -58.13 20.85
C GLU A 425 -158.38 -58.48 22.32
N ALA A 426 -157.09 -58.64 22.67
CA ALA A 426 -156.66 -58.93 24.04
C ALA A 426 -155.29 -58.33 24.40
N ALA A 427 -155.27 -57.04 24.81
CA ALA A 427 -154.26 -56.33 25.61
C ALA A 427 -152.76 -56.66 25.34
N LYS A 428 -151.90 -55.76 24.83
CA LYS A 428 -151.89 -54.28 24.92
C LYS A 428 -151.97 -53.74 26.37
N ARG A 429 -150.90 -53.99 27.15
CA ARG A 429 -150.26 -53.18 28.23
C ARG A 429 -149.40 -54.12 29.13
N GLU A 430 -148.29 -53.71 29.77
CA GLU A 430 -147.60 -52.42 29.79
C GLU A 430 -146.08 -52.55 30.05
N ILE A 431 -145.36 -51.51 29.61
CA ILE A 431 -143.92 -51.23 29.66
C ILE A 431 -143.27 -51.33 31.06
N GLN A 432 -141.98 -51.71 31.15
CA GLN A 432 -141.14 -51.34 32.32
C GLN A 432 -139.63 -51.06 32.04
N THR A 433 -139.38 -49.95 31.34
CA THR A 433 -138.37 -48.88 31.60
C THR A 433 -137.06 -49.12 32.41
N LEU A 434 -135.90 -48.92 31.75
CA LEU A 434 -134.65 -48.16 32.10
C LEU A 434 -133.90 -48.26 33.47
N ARG A 435 -132.56 -48.07 33.44
CA ARG A 435 -131.65 -47.62 34.56
C ARG A 435 -130.34 -46.93 34.05
N LEU A 436 -129.52 -46.31 34.93
CA LEU A 436 -128.42 -45.29 34.69
C LEU A 436 -127.01 -45.78 35.19
N GLU A 437 -125.86 -45.08 35.39
CA GLU A 437 -125.34 -43.69 35.70
C GLU A 437 -123.84 -43.49 35.21
N ALA A 438 -123.22 -42.30 34.93
CA ALA A 438 -122.55 -41.22 35.72
C ALA A 438 -121.14 -41.53 36.39
N ARG A 439 -120.11 -40.66 36.61
CA ARG A 439 -119.74 -39.24 36.22
C ARG A 439 -118.28 -38.79 36.64
N CYS A 440 -117.65 -37.83 35.89
CA CYS A 440 -116.70 -36.73 36.27
C CYS A 440 -115.17 -36.84 36.70
N LEU A 441 -114.30 -36.09 35.98
CA LEU A 441 -113.15 -35.14 36.26
C LEU A 441 -112.04 -35.22 37.39
N LYS A 442 -110.76 -35.07 36.94
CA LYS A 442 -109.60 -34.17 37.34
C LYS A 442 -108.54 -34.44 38.48
N HIS A 443 -107.25 -34.29 38.06
CA HIS A 443 -105.98 -33.78 38.68
C HIS A 443 -105.52 -34.05 40.14
N SER A 444 -104.25 -34.46 40.29
CA SER A 444 -103.27 -33.98 41.30
C SER A 444 -101.85 -34.50 41.00
N ASP A 445 -100.85 -33.63 40.79
CA ASP A 445 -99.39 -33.91 40.95
C ASP A 445 -98.55 -32.66 40.61
N GLN A 446 -97.99 -31.95 41.61
CA GLN A 446 -97.16 -30.75 41.35
C GLN A 446 -96.25 -30.22 42.50
N ILE A 447 -96.10 -30.95 43.61
CA ILE A 447 -95.45 -30.41 44.83
C ILE A 447 -94.02 -30.94 45.06
N TYR A 448 -93.68 -32.14 44.58
CA TYR A 448 -92.35 -32.75 44.81
C TYR A 448 -91.25 -32.17 43.90
N GLU A 449 -91.60 -31.83 42.66
CA GLU A 449 -90.65 -31.48 41.59
C GLU A 449 -89.96 -30.12 41.83
N LEU A 450 -90.70 -29.14 42.37
CA LEU A 450 -90.17 -27.80 42.69
C LEU A 450 -89.13 -27.83 43.82
N GLN A 451 -89.26 -28.74 44.79
CA GLN A 451 -88.33 -28.85 45.92
C GLN A 451 -86.94 -29.34 45.47
N VAL A 452 -86.89 -30.20 44.45
CA VAL A 452 -85.63 -30.68 43.86
C VAL A 452 -84.95 -29.56 43.07
N GLN A 453 -85.70 -28.85 42.23
CA GLN A 453 -85.17 -27.76 41.39
C GLN A 453 -84.50 -26.65 42.20
N VAL A 454 -85.09 -26.24 43.34
CA VAL A 454 -84.50 -25.22 44.22
C VAL A 454 -83.13 -25.65 44.78
N ASN A 455 -82.97 -26.91 45.18
CA ASN A 455 -81.70 -27.42 45.70
C ASN A 455 -80.63 -27.51 44.59
N THR A 456 -80.99 -27.97 43.39
CA THR A 456 -80.05 -28.02 42.25
C THR A 456 -79.61 -26.63 41.82
N LEU A 457 -80.51 -25.64 41.80
CA LEU A 457 -80.18 -24.25 41.49
C LEU A 457 -79.24 -23.64 42.54
N SER A 458 -79.51 -23.84 43.84
CA SER A 458 -78.67 -23.34 44.93
C SER A 458 -77.24 -23.90 44.90
N GLN A 459 -77.08 -25.21 44.58
CA GLN A 459 -75.75 -25.79 44.37
C GLN A 459 -75.04 -25.14 43.16
N SER A 460 -75.75 -24.95 42.04
CA SER A 460 -75.16 -24.30 40.86
C SER A 460 -74.77 -22.83 41.10
N GLU A 461 -75.50 -22.11 41.95
CA GLU A 461 -75.16 -20.75 42.37
C GLU A 461 -73.86 -20.74 43.19
N HIS A 462 -73.67 -21.71 44.09
CA HIS A 462 -72.43 -21.84 44.86
C HIS A 462 -71.21 -22.16 43.97
N ASP A 463 -71.36 -23.11 43.05
CA ASP A 463 -70.29 -23.50 42.11
C ASP A 463 -69.94 -22.35 41.15
N LEU A 464 -70.94 -21.54 40.74
CA LEU A 464 -70.74 -20.32 39.96
C LEU A 464 -70.04 -19.21 40.76
N LEU A 465 -70.32 -19.08 42.06
CA LEU A 465 -69.62 -18.12 42.92
C LEU A 465 -68.16 -18.52 43.16
N GLU A 466 -67.88 -19.81 43.41
CA GLU A 466 -66.51 -20.30 43.63
C GLU A 466 -65.66 -20.17 42.35
N THR A 467 -66.23 -20.48 41.19
CA THR A 467 -65.55 -20.25 39.89
C THR A 467 -65.38 -18.76 39.59
N ASN A 468 -66.33 -17.89 39.94
CA ASN A 468 -66.16 -16.44 39.80
C ASN A 468 -65.02 -15.90 40.68
N GLN A 469 -64.86 -16.43 41.90
CA GLN A 469 -63.76 -16.07 42.80
C GLN A 469 -62.40 -16.51 42.24
N LYS A 470 -62.27 -17.76 41.80
CA LYS A 470 -61.05 -18.29 41.15
C LYS A 470 -60.65 -17.47 39.91
N LEU A 471 -61.63 -17.06 39.11
CA LEU A 471 -61.39 -16.18 37.95
C LEU A 471 -60.90 -14.78 38.33
N ARG A 472 -61.34 -14.21 39.48
CA ARG A 472 -60.82 -12.93 39.98
C ARG A 472 -59.37 -13.06 40.43
N GLU A 473 -59.04 -14.11 41.17
CA GLU A 473 -57.68 -14.39 41.65
C GLU A 473 -56.70 -14.59 40.48
N MET A 474 -57.08 -15.39 39.47
CA MET A 474 -56.31 -15.51 38.22
C MET A 474 -56.13 -14.15 37.52
N LEU A 475 -57.19 -13.35 37.43
CA LEU A 475 -57.18 -12.07 36.74
C LEU A 475 -56.32 -11.01 37.46
N ASP A 476 -56.22 -11.06 38.80
CA ASP A 476 -55.34 -10.19 39.57
C ASP A 476 -53.87 -10.64 39.54
N ILE A 477 -53.59 -11.95 39.47
CA ILE A 477 -52.25 -12.48 39.17
C ILE A 477 -51.79 -11.98 37.78
N LEU A 478 -52.62 -12.18 36.74
CA LEU A 478 -52.33 -11.73 35.37
C LEU A 478 -52.13 -10.20 35.29
N LYS A 479 -52.82 -9.40 36.12
CA LYS A 479 -52.57 -7.94 36.23
C LYS A 479 -51.21 -7.61 36.84
N GLU A 480 -50.70 -8.42 37.78
CA GLU A 480 -49.39 -8.22 38.41
C GLU A 480 -48.26 -8.68 37.47
N GLU A 481 -48.41 -9.84 36.82
CA GLU A 481 -47.51 -10.31 35.76
C GLU A 481 -47.43 -9.29 34.62
N ALA A 482 -48.57 -8.81 34.12
CA ALA A 482 -48.60 -7.77 33.10
C ALA A 482 -48.02 -6.41 33.57
N ARG A 483 -47.93 -6.14 34.87
CA ARG A 483 -47.20 -4.97 35.41
C ARG A 483 -45.70 -5.23 35.50
N SER A 484 -45.29 -6.41 35.95
CA SER A 484 -43.90 -6.87 35.99
C SER A 484 -43.26 -6.85 34.60
N VAL A 485 -43.91 -7.48 33.61
CA VAL A 485 -43.44 -7.52 32.20
C VAL A 485 -43.32 -6.11 31.60
N ARG A 486 -44.27 -5.21 31.88
CA ARG A 486 -44.17 -3.81 31.44
C ARG A 486 -42.98 -3.08 32.08
N SER A 487 -42.72 -3.26 33.38
CA SER A 487 -41.56 -2.66 34.05
C SER A 487 -40.23 -3.26 33.55
N GLN A 488 -40.19 -4.53 33.17
CA GLN A 488 -39.02 -5.15 32.55
C GLN A 488 -38.78 -4.61 31.13
N ALA A 489 -39.83 -4.49 30.31
CA ALA A 489 -39.75 -3.90 28.98
C ALA A 489 -39.30 -2.42 29.01
N GLU A 490 -39.82 -1.63 29.95
CA GLU A 490 -39.43 -0.24 30.16
C GLU A 490 -37.95 -0.10 30.56
N LYS A 491 -37.44 -0.98 31.42
CA LYS A 491 -36.00 -1.03 31.77
C LYS A 491 -35.14 -1.41 30.57
N ALA A 492 -35.53 -2.46 29.84
CA ALA A 492 -34.81 -2.89 28.63
C ALA A 492 -34.80 -1.78 27.55
N GLN A 493 -35.88 -1.01 27.42
CA GLN A 493 -35.92 0.17 26.56
C GLN A 493 -34.95 1.26 27.06
N GLN A 494 -34.97 1.63 28.34
CA GLN A 494 -34.06 2.63 28.90
C GLN A 494 -32.58 2.21 28.81
N GLU A 495 -32.28 0.93 28.91
CA GLU A 495 -30.92 0.38 28.71
C GLU A 495 -30.50 0.43 27.25
N ALA A 496 -31.41 0.10 26.30
CA ALA A 496 -31.15 0.24 24.87
C ALA A 496 -30.97 1.71 24.44
N GLU A 497 -31.75 2.63 24.98
CA GLU A 497 -31.63 4.08 24.74
C GLU A 497 -30.27 4.62 25.22
N ARG A 498 -29.83 4.24 26.43
CA ARG A 498 -28.49 4.58 26.94
C ARG A 498 -27.38 4.04 26.03
N LEU A 499 -27.45 2.78 25.63
CA LEU A 499 -26.45 2.16 24.73
C LEU A 499 -26.41 2.82 23.33
N ILE A 500 -27.49 3.46 22.90
CA ILE A 500 -27.51 4.27 21.66
C ILE A 500 -26.84 5.62 21.87
N ASP A 501 -27.12 6.31 22.99
CA ASP A 501 -26.47 7.59 23.30
C ASP A 501 -24.98 7.45 23.66
N ASP A 502 -24.56 6.38 24.34
CA ASP A 502 -23.15 6.07 24.61
C ASP A 502 -22.38 5.90 23.28
N LYS A 503 -22.87 5.05 22.37
CA LYS A 503 -22.30 4.88 21.01
C LYS A 503 -22.30 6.17 20.19
N ARG A 504 -23.27 7.06 20.43
CA ARG A 504 -23.35 8.38 19.78
C ARG A 504 -22.30 9.34 20.33
N ILE A 505 -21.98 9.27 21.63
CA ILE A 505 -20.88 10.00 22.25
C ILE A 505 -19.53 9.49 21.70
N GLU A 506 -19.31 8.17 21.67
CA GLU A 506 -18.11 7.55 21.09
C GLU A 506 -17.88 8.02 19.65
N MET A 507 -18.91 7.93 18.79
CA MET A 507 -18.87 8.39 17.40
C MET A 507 -18.56 9.89 17.26
N LEU A 508 -19.06 10.72 18.18
CA LEU A 508 -18.77 12.16 18.19
C LEU A 508 -17.32 12.44 18.64
N GLU A 509 -16.78 11.69 19.60
CA GLU A 509 -15.38 11.78 19.97
C GLU A 509 -14.45 11.34 18.84
N GLU A 510 -14.72 10.19 18.19
CA GLU A 510 -13.93 9.71 17.05
C GLU A 510 -13.96 10.71 15.90
N LYS A 511 -15.14 11.25 15.58
CA LYS A 511 -15.29 12.33 14.61
C LYS A 511 -14.43 13.54 14.96
N HIS A 512 -14.38 13.95 16.23
CA HIS A 512 -13.54 15.07 16.67
C HIS A 512 -12.04 14.76 16.56
N LYS A 513 -11.60 13.56 16.99
CA LYS A 513 -10.22 13.06 16.87
C LYS A 513 -9.77 13.02 15.38
N LEU A 514 -10.64 12.58 14.48
CA LEU A 514 -10.42 12.57 13.04
C LEU A 514 -10.36 13.99 12.44
N GLN A 515 -11.27 14.88 12.83
CA GLN A 515 -11.26 16.29 12.39
C GLN A 515 -9.99 17.03 12.83
N GLN A 516 -9.54 16.85 14.08
CA GLN A 516 -8.28 17.37 14.58
C GLN A 516 -7.10 16.84 13.74
N ARG A 517 -7.08 15.55 13.42
CA ARG A 517 -6.02 14.95 12.62
C ARG A 517 -6.00 15.42 11.17
N ILE A 518 -7.16 15.71 10.57
CA ILE A 518 -7.25 16.34 9.25
C ILE A 518 -6.62 17.74 9.29
N ALA A 519 -7.00 18.58 10.25
CA ALA A 519 -6.44 19.93 10.39
C ALA A 519 -4.91 19.93 10.60
N GLU A 520 -4.37 19.00 11.40
CA GLU A 520 -2.92 18.81 11.52
C GLU A 520 -2.23 18.47 10.20
N LEU A 521 -2.86 17.65 9.35
CA LEU A 521 -2.30 17.21 8.08
C LEU A 521 -2.37 18.32 7.03
N GLU A 522 -3.46 19.10 7.02
CA GLU A 522 -3.62 20.30 6.20
C GLU A 522 -2.58 21.37 6.56
N GLU A 523 -2.34 21.62 7.85
CA GLU A 523 -1.30 22.56 8.30
C GLU A 523 0.10 22.09 7.86
N LYS A 524 0.43 20.80 8.06
CA LYS A 524 1.71 20.20 7.62
C LYS A 524 1.87 20.27 6.10
N TYR A 525 0.80 20.06 5.33
CA TYR A 525 0.79 20.21 3.88
C TYR A 525 1.06 21.66 3.45
N CYS A 526 0.40 22.64 4.06
CA CYS A 526 0.64 24.07 3.81
C CYS A 526 2.09 24.46 4.16
N GLN A 527 2.60 24.04 5.32
CA GLN A 527 4.02 24.26 5.68
C GLN A 527 5.00 23.64 4.66
N ALA A 528 4.70 22.45 4.14
CA ALA A 528 5.53 21.78 3.12
C ALA A 528 5.49 22.53 1.78
N LYS A 529 4.30 22.95 1.33
CA LYS A 529 4.07 23.77 0.13
C LYS A 529 4.86 25.08 0.19
N ASP A 530 4.83 25.78 1.32
CA ASP A 530 5.57 27.03 1.52
C ASP A 530 7.10 26.82 1.52
N ARG A 531 7.58 25.69 2.05
CA ARG A 531 9.01 25.33 2.01
C ARG A 531 9.44 25.05 0.57
N LEU A 532 8.64 24.32 -0.20
CA LEU A 532 8.88 24.02 -1.61
C LEU A 532 8.86 25.29 -2.47
N GLN A 533 7.88 26.18 -2.27
CA GLN A 533 7.79 27.46 -3.00
C GLN A 533 8.99 28.39 -2.70
N ARG A 534 9.45 28.45 -1.44
CA ARG A 534 10.68 29.16 -1.06
C ARG A 534 11.92 28.53 -1.70
N ALA A 535 12.04 27.20 -1.73
CA ALA A 535 13.14 26.50 -2.40
C ALA A 535 13.16 26.78 -3.91
N ALA A 536 12.01 26.72 -4.58
CA ALA A 536 11.87 27.04 -6.00
C ALA A 536 12.24 28.50 -6.31
N MET A 537 11.83 29.46 -5.48
CA MET A 537 12.26 30.87 -5.62
C MET A 537 13.77 31.05 -5.40
N ALA A 538 14.36 30.35 -4.42
CA ALA A 538 15.82 30.38 -4.20
C ALA A 538 16.59 29.75 -5.39
N GLN A 539 16.09 28.66 -5.95
CA GLN A 539 16.66 28.02 -7.14
C GLN A 539 16.52 28.92 -8.38
N LYS A 540 15.38 29.61 -8.57
CA LYS A 540 15.20 30.59 -9.64
C LYS A 540 16.21 31.74 -9.53
N LYS A 541 16.42 32.29 -8.31
CA LYS A 541 17.46 33.31 -8.05
C LYS A 541 18.88 32.80 -8.31
N ARG A 542 19.20 31.55 -7.93
CA ARG A 542 20.50 30.92 -8.24
C ARG A 542 20.71 30.73 -9.74
N LYS A 543 19.69 30.28 -10.47
CA LYS A 543 19.71 30.11 -11.93
C LYS A 543 20.01 31.44 -12.64
N THR A 544 19.23 32.50 -12.36
CA THR A 544 19.45 33.81 -12.98
C THR A 544 20.81 34.42 -12.64
N LEU A 545 21.32 34.19 -11.42
CA LEU A 545 22.68 34.61 -11.06
C LEU A 545 23.74 33.88 -11.90
N ASN A 546 23.58 32.57 -12.09
CA ASN A 546 24.54 31.76 -12.85
C ASN A 546 24.49 32.07 -14.36
N GLU A 547 23.30 32.28 -14.92
CA GLU A 547 23.10 32.76 -16.29
C GLU A 547 23.78 34.12 -16.50
N SER A 548 23.68 35.04 -15.53
CA SER A 548 24.38 36.35 -15.60
C SER A 548 25.90 36.23 -15.53
N LYS A 549 26.44 35.24 -14.78
CA LYS A 549 27.88 34.93 -14.76
C LYS A 549 28.34 34.31 -16.08
N GLN A 550 27.59 33.34 -16.61
CA GLN A 550 27.88 32.69 -17.88
C GLN A 550 27.91 33.70 -19.03
N LYS A 551 26.93 34.61 -19.10
CA LYS A 551 26.90 35.67 -20.11
C LYS A 551 28.14 36.58 -20.05
N ARG A 552 28.53 37.03 -18.85
CA ARG A 552 29.77 37.82 -18.65
C ARG A 552 31.04 37.08 -19.05
N LEU A 553 31.08 35.75 -18.86
CA LEU A 553 32.20 34.93 -19.33
C LEU A 553 32.21 34.80 -20.85
N GLN A 554 31.06 34.62 -21.50
CA GLN A 554 30.93 34.64 -22.97
C GLN A 554 31.34 36.00 -23.57
N GLU A 555 30.84 37.11 -23.01
CA GLU A 555 31.23 38.48 -23.38
C GLU A 555 32.75 38.69 -23.25
N LYS A 556 33.38 38.13 -22.20
CA LYS A 556 34.84 38.17 -22.00
C LYS A 556 35.61 37.27 -22.98
N ILE A 557 35.07 36.11 -23.36
CA ILE A 557 35.66 35.22 -24.37
C ILE A 557 35.67 35.93 -25.73
N GLN A 558 34.54 36.49 -26.16
CA GLN A 558 34.43 37.25 -27.42
C GLN A 558 35.41 38.43 -27.46
N LEU A 559 35.59 39.16 -26.35
CA LEU A 559 36.60 40.22 -26.23
C LEU A 559 38.05 39.71 -26.35
N LEU A 560 38.34 38.51 -25.88
CA LEU A 560 39.67 37.89 -26.00
C LEU A 560 39.90 37.30 -27.40
N GLU A 561 38.85 36.78 -28.05
CA GLU A 561 38.88 36.29 -29.43
C GLU A 561 39.12 37.44 -30.42
N ALA A 562 38.34 38.53 -30.32
CA ALA A 562 38.55 39.74 -31.12
C ALA A 562 39.94 40.36 -30.90
N LYS A 563 40.45 40.33 -29.66
CA LYS A 563 41.82 40.80 -29.36
C LYS A 563 42.91 39.86 -29.89
N LYS A 564 42.66 38.55 -29.92
CA LYS A 564 43.55 37.57 -30.59
C LYS A 564 43.60 37.83 -32.09
N GLU A 565 42.44 38.04 -32.71
CA GLU A 565 42.33 38.34 -34.15
C GLU A 565 43.03 39.66 -34.51
N GLN A 566 42.84 40.72 -33.70
CA GLN A 566 43.60 41.96 -33.83
C GLN A 566 45.12 41.73 -33.77
N LEU A 567 45.60 40.96 -32.78
CA LEU A 567 47.03 40.63 -32.65
C LEU A 567 47.54 39.74 -33.79
N GLU A 568 46.70 38.91 -34.40
CA GLU A 568 47.06 38.13 -35.59
C GLU A 568 47.10 39.01 -36.85
N ILE A 569 46.24 40.02 -36.97
CA ILE A 569 46.32 41.06 -38.01
C ILE A 569 47.59 41.90 -37.83
N GLU A 570 47.88 42.40 -36.62
CA GLU A 570 49.12 43.15 -36.31
C GLU A 570 50.38 42.31 -36.59
N LYS A 571 50.36 41.02 -36.25
CA LYS A 571 51.45 40.07 -36.58
C LYS A 571 51.59 39.85 -38.10
N CYS A 572 50.51 39.91 -38.86
CA CYS A 572 50.54 39.83 -40.32
C CYS A 572 51.01 41.13 -40.97
N THR A 573 50.60 42.31 -40.48
CA THR A 573 51.12 43.59 -40.98
C THR A 573 52.59 43.78 -40.64
N VAL A 574 53.06 43.38 -39.45
CA VAL A 574 54.49 43.37 -39.10
C VAL A 574 55.29 42.42 -40.00
N LYS A 575 54.72 41.28 -40.42
CA LYS A 575 55.34 40.40 -41.43
C LYS A 575 55.39 41.01 -42.83
N GLN A 576 54.49 41.94 -43.16
CA GLN A 576 54.43 42.63 -44.45
C GLN A 576 55.24 43.93 -44.47
N SER A 577 55.42 44.61 -43.32
CA SER A 577 56.18 45.85 -43.21
C SER A 577 57.70 45.64 -43.18
N VAL A 578 58.17 44.42 -42.92
CA VAL A 578 59.57 44.04 -43.16
C VAL A 578 59.71 43.66 -44.63
N SER A 579 60.28 44.57 -45.44
CA SER A 579 60.55 44.29 -46.86
C SER A 579 61.37 43.01 -47.02
N TYR A 580 61.01 42.19 -48.02
CA TYR A 580 61.78 41.00 -48.38
C TYR A 580 63.23 41.35 -48.71
N ASP A 581 63.49 42.52 -49.30
CA ASP A 581 64.83 43.02 -49.56
C ASP A 581 65.59 43.41 -48.29
N ASP A 582 64.94 43.95 -47.27
CA ASP A 582 65.59 44.25 -45.98
C ASP A 582 65.87 42.97 -45.19
N HIS A 583 64.95 42.00 -45.21
CA HIS A 583 65.20 40.69 -44.64
C HIS A 583 66.34 39.95 -45.37
N SER A 584 66.40 40.06 -46.70
CA SER A 584 67.47 39.51 -47.55
C SER A 584 68.81 40.24 -47.33
N ARG A 585 68.81 41.58 -47.18
CA ARG A 585 69.99 42.40 -46.81
C ARG A 585 70.50 42.03 -45.43
N LEU A 586 69.63 41.93 -44.42
CA LEU A 586 69.99 41.52 -43.06
C LEU A 586 70.51 40.08 -43.05
N GLN A 587 69.87 39.15 -43.77
CA GLN A 587 70.35 37.76 -43.85
C GLN A 587 71.71 37.66 -44.59
N LYS A 588 71.93 38.44 -45.65
CA LYS A 588 73.25 38.55 -46.31
C LYS A 588 74.29 39.14 -45.37
N ARG A 589 73.98 40.21 -44.64
CA ARG A 589 74.88 40.87 -43.67
C ARG A 589 75.20 39.96 -42.48
N LEU A 590 74.24 39.14 -42.05
CA LEU A 590 74.43 38.11 -41.02
C LEU A 590 75.32 36.97 -41.53
N LYS A 591 75.06 36.43 -42.72
CA LYS A 591 75.90 35.40 -43.37
C LYS A 591 77.33 35.90 -43.60
N ASP A 592 77.50 37.17 -43.95
CA ASP A 592 78.81 37.81 -44.10
C ASP A 592 79.54 38.02 -42.76
N LEU A 593 78.83 38.43 -41.70
CA LEU A 593 79.40 38.43 -40.34
C LEU A 593 79.79 37.01 -39.87
N GLN A 594 78.94 36.02 -40.11
CA GLN A 594 79.22 34.61 -39.79
C GLN A 594 80.42 34.09 -40.58
N ARG A 595 80.52 34.42 -41.88
CA ARG A 595 81.69 34.11 -42.71
C ARG A 595 82.95 34.73 -42.11
N ARG A 596 82.95 36.05 -41.86
CA ARG A 596 84.11 36.75 -41.28
C ARG A 596 84.47 36.23 -39.89
N HIS A 597 83.50 35.87 -39.05
CA HIS A 597 83.74 35.22 -37.75
C HIS A 597 84.36 33.82 -37.90
N ASN A 598 83.94 33.04 -38.90
CA ASN A 598 84.51 31.72 -39.19
C ASN A 598 85.92 31.82 -39.82
N GLU A 599 86.19 32.86 -40.62
CA GLU A 599 87.54 33.20 -41.10
C GLU A 599 88.44 33.65 -39.94
N PHE A 600 87.92 34.44 -39.00
CA PHE A 600 88.62 34.81 -37.75
C PHE A 600 88.92 33.58 -36.87
N ARG A 601 87.95 32.65 -36.71
CA ARG A 601 88.18 31.37 -36.03
C ARG A 601 89.26 30.52 -36.71
N ARG A 602 89.27 30.46 -38.06
CA ARG A 602 90.33 29.77 -38.82
C ARG A 602 91.72 30.39 -38.61
N LEU A 603 91.81 31.71 -38.52
CA LEU A 603 93.06 32.42 -38.25
C LEU A 603 93.56 32.22 -36.81
N ILE A 604 92.66 32.10 -35.84
CA ILE A 604 93.02 31.95 -34.41
C ILE A 604 93.32 30.49 -34.00
N LEU A 605 92.63 29.50 -34.59
CA LEU A 605 92.63 28.12 -34.06
C LEU A 605 93.46 27.11 -34.87
N GLY A 606 94.05 27.51 -36.01
CA GLY A 606 94.91 26.63 -36.81
C GLY A 606 94.16 25.58 -37.65
N ALA A 607 94.91 24.84 -38.46
CA ALA A 607 94.38 24.08 -39.60
C ALA A 607 93.95 22.62 -39.30
N HIS A 608 93.55 22.29 -38.07
CA HIS A 608 93.09 20.94 -37.71
C HIS A 608 91.81 20.95 -36.85
N PHE A 609 90.64 20.80 -37.49
CA PHE A 609 89.50 19.98 -37.04
C PHE A 609 88.40 19.97 -38.12
N PRO A 610 87.66 18.86 -38.36
CA PRO A 610 86.56 18.83 -39.33
C PRO A 610 85.37 19.71 -38.91
N SER A 611 84.66 20.27 -39.89
CA SER A 611 83.51 21.15 -39.63
C SER A 611 82.24 20.35 -39.37
N SER A 612 81.66 20.50 -38.17
CA SER A 612 80.29 20.07 -37.88
C SER A 612 79.30 21.21 -38.12
N THR A 613 78.27 20.95 -38.90
CA THR A 613 77.21 21.90 -39.24
C THR A 613 76.13 21.93 -38.17
N LEU A 614 75.88 23.10 -37.57
CA LEU A 614 74.76 23.33 -36.66
C LEU A 614 73.66 24.17 -37.32
N SER A 615 72.44 23.63 -37.34
CA SER A 615 71.24 24.33 -37.81
C SER A 615 70.10 24.22 -36.80
N ASN A 616 69.78 25.34 -36.17
CA ASN A 616 68.51 25.75 -35.57
C ASN A 616 67.66 24.75 -34.74
N SER A 617 67.54 25.14 -33.45
CA SER A 617 66.25 25.34 -32.75
C SER A 617 65.54 24.17 -32.05
N ILE A 618 65.69 24.18 -30.72
CA ILE A 618 64.64 24.02 -29.70
C ILE A 618 63.64 22.86 -29.90
N ASN A 619 63.82 21.82 -29.10
CA ASN A 619 62.72 21.12 -28.42
C ASN A 619 63.12 20.90 -26.95
N PHE A 620 62.13 20.73 -26.07
CA PHE A 620 62.32 20.63 -24.61
C PHE A 620 62.35 19.16 -24.12
N LEU A 621 63.03 18.94 -22.99
CA LEU A 621 63.11 17.71 -22.17
C LEU A 621 63.90 16.52 -22.77
N PRO A 622 64.51 15.66 -21.93
CA PRO A 622 65.19 15.95 -20.66
C PRO A 622 66.63 15.38 -20.62
N PRO A 623 67.53 15.91 -19.77
CA PRO A 623 68.89 15.38 -19.64
C PRO A 623 68.93 14.16 -18.71
N SER A 624 69.30 12.99 -19.24
CA SER A 624 69.86 11.91 -18.42
C SER A 624 71.30 12.25 -18.00
N PHE A 625 71.69 11.81 -16.82
CA PHE A 625 73.06 11.88 -16.31
C PHE A 625 74.06 11.13 -17.22
N VAL A 626 75.34 11.52 -17.17
CA VAL A 626 76.45 10.66 -16.70
C VAL A 626 77.67 11.55 -16.37
N GLN A 627 78.18 11.37 -15.13
CA GLN A 627 79.54 11.59 -14.57
C GLN A 627 80.49 12.68 -15.12
N GLY A 628 81.18 13.39 -14.20
CA GLY A 628 82.49 13.98 -14.59
C GLY A 628 83.21 15.03 -13.72
N ALA A 629 82.77 15.42 -12.51
CA ALA A 629 83.49 16.47 -11.74
C ALA A 629 83.26 16.53 -10.20
N GLU A 630 83.00 15.42 -9.51
CA GLU A 630 82.77 15.43 -8.05
C GLU A 630 84.05 15.10 -7.26
N THR A 631 84.75 16.13 -6.77
CA THR A 631 85.84 15.95 -5.78
C THR A 631 86.19 17.18 -4.93
N PHE A 632 85.57 18.35 -5.15
CA PHE A 632 85.95 19.61 -4.47
C PHE A 632 84.82 20.39 -3.78
N LEU A 633 83.56 19.93 -3.83
CA LEU A 633 82.42 20.62 -3.19
C LEU A 633 82.09 20.09 -1.78
N ASN A 634 82.26 18.79 -1.53
CA ASN A 634 81.70 18.12 -0.35
C ASN A 634 82.24 18.67 0.99
N VAL A 635 83.53 19.03 1.04
CA VAL A 635 84.19 19.57 2.27
C VAL A 635 83.56 20.90 2.71
N GLN A 636 83.15 21.75 1.77
CA GLN A 636 82.54 23.04 2.09
C GLN A 636 81.08 22.87 2.57
N GLU A 637 80.36 21.89 2.05
CA GLU A 637 78.97 21.62 2.44
C GLU A 637 78.89 20.97 3.85
N GLU A 638 79.79 20.05 4.19
CA GLU A 638 79.94 19.55 5.57
C GLU A 638 80.29 20.68 6.55
N GLN A 639 81.16 21.61 6.17
CA GLN A 639 81.55 22.73 7.03
C GLN A 639 80.37 23.70 7.27
N HIS A 640 79.57 24.01 6.24
CA HIS A 640 78.35 24.80 6.41
C HIS A 640 77.24 24.05 7.17
N GLN A 641 77.14 22.71 7.07
CA GLN A 641 76.25 21.93 7.93
C GLN A 641 76.69 21.97 9.40
N CYS A 642 78.00 21.89 9.69
CA CYS A 642 78.55 22.11 11.03
C CYS A 642 78.16 23.50 11.58
N GLU A 643 78.39 24.58 10.82
CA GLU A 643 78.02 25.95 11.19
C GLU A 643 76.51 26.11 11.46
N LEU A 644 75.67 25.52 10.60
CA LEU A 644 74.21 25.50 10.78
C LEU A 644 73.78 24.69 12.02
N SER A 645 74.47 23.60 12.35
CA SER A 645 74.19 22.83 13.57
C SER A 645 74.50 23.65 14.84
N VAL A 646 75.60 24.39 14.85
CA VAL A 646 75.98 25.30 15.95
C VAL A 646 75.00 26.46 16.07
N LEU A 647 74.56 27.04 14.94
CA LEU A 647 73.53 28.10 14.93
C LEU A 647 72.18 27.61 15.46
N ARG A 648 71.72 26.41 15.07
CA ARG A 648 70.47 25.80 15.60
C ARG A 648 70.58 25.59 17.11
N LYS A 649 71.66 24.97 17.58
CA LYS A 649 71.88 24.70 19.01
C LYS A 649 71.93 26.00 19.84
N ARG A 650 72.60 27.03 19.31
CA ARG A 650 72.65 28.36 19.94
C ARG A 650 71.30 29.10 19.92
N LEU A 651 70.42 28.83 18.95
CA LEU A 651 69.03 29.31 18.93
C LEU A 651 68.16 28.58 19.96
N GLU A 652 68.31 27.26 20.13
CA GLU A 652 67.63 26.51 21.20
C GLU A 652 68.09 26.96 22.60
N GLU A 653 69.39 27.20 22.80
CA GLU A 653 69.93 27.83 24.01
C GLU A 653 69.33 29.23 24.23
N LEU A 654 69.13 30.03 23.17
CA LEU A 654 68.56 31.37 23.29
C LEU A 654 67.05 31.33 23.59
N GLU A 655 66.30 30.40 22.99
CA GLU A 655 64.86 30.20 23.25
C GLU A 655 64.61 29.63 24.66
N THR A 656 65.44 28.68 25.12
CA THR A 656 65.34 28.14 26.48
C THR A 656 65.71 29.18 27.54
N ASN A 657 66.74 30.00 27.32
CA ASN A 657 67.05 31.16 28.15
C ASN A 657 65.90 32.19 28.14
N GLN A 658 65.30 32.48 26.99
CA GLN A 658 64.16 33.40 26.89
C GLN A 658 62.94 32.86 27.67
N LYS A 659 62.64 31.56 27.56
CA LYS A 659 61.62 30.86 28.36
C LYS A 659 61.93 30.91 29.87
N GLN A 660 63.20 30.79 30.29
CA GLN A 660 63.59 30.96 31.69
C GLN A 660 63.41 32.41 32.17
N HIS A 661 63.80 33.41 31.37
CA HIS A 661 63.57 34.82 31.69
C HIS A 661 62.08 35.16 31.79
N SER A 662 61.23 34.64 30.89
CA SER A 662 59.77 34.77 31.00
C SER A 662 59.22 34.13 32.27
N LYS A 663 59.71 32.95 32.67
CA LYS A 663 59.34 32.30 33.94
C LYS A 663 59.79 33.13 35.15
N MET A 664 61.01 33.69 35.16
CA MET A 664 61.47 34.60 36.21
C MET A 664 60.64 35.89 36.28
N LEU A 665 60.25 36.48 35.14
CA LEU A 665 59.38 37.65 35.10
C LEU A 665 57.98 37.33 35.63
N SER A 666 57.44 36.14 35.33
CA SER A 666 56.18 35.66 35.90
C SER A 666 56.29 35.45 37.42
N ALA A 667 57.37 34.83 37.90
CA ALA A 667 57.62 34.64 39.33
C ALA A 667 57.80 35.98 40.09
N LYS A 668 58.53 36.94 39.50
CA LYS A 668 58.67 38.29 40.06
C LYS A 668 57.34 39.05 40.09
N LYS A 669 56.47 38.90 39.08
CA LYS A 669 55.09 39.45 39.12
C LYS A 669 54.25 38.79 40.21
N CYS A 670 54.31 37.47 40.37
CA CYS A 670 53.58 36.75 41.42
C CYS A 670 54.03 37.18 42.83
N ASN A 671 55.34 37.35 43.05
CA ASN A 671 55.87 37.89 44.30
C ASN A 671 55.49 39.37 44.50
N ALA A 672 55.43 40.18 43.44
CA ALA A 672 54.99 41.58 43.55
C ALA A 672 53.53 41.69 43.97
N SER A 673 52.62 40.86 43.44
CA SER A 673 51.23 40.78 43.94
C SER A 673 51.20 40.41 45.43
N LYS A 674 51.93 39.35 45.83
CA LYS A 674 52.02 38.92 47.24
C LYS A 674 52.62 39.95 48.21
N VAL A 675 53.27 41.01 47.73
CA VAL A 675 53.78 42.12 48.55
C VAL A 675 52.80 43.30 48.60
N MET A 676 51.85 43.38 47.66
CA MET A 676 50.75 44.36 47.71
C MET A 676 49.52 43.85 48.46
N ASP A 677 49.38 42.54 48.69
CA ASP A 677 48.32 41.95 49.53
C ASP A 677 48.67 41.96 51.05
N VAL A 678 49.75 42.66 51.47
CA VAL A 678 50.30 42.65 52.85
C VAL A 678 50.61 44.07 53.37
N ASN A 679 50.12 45.11 52.68
CA ASN A 679 50.07 46.51 53.15
C ASN A 679 48.64 47.05 53.01
#